data_AF-A0A1D6QSX4-F1
#
_entry.id   AF-A0A1D6QSX4-F1
#
_cell.length_a   1.000
_cell.length_b   1.000
_cell.length_c   1.000
_cell.angle_alpha   90.00
_cell.angle_beta   90.00
_cell.angle_gamma   90.00
#
_symmetry.space_group_name_H-M   'P 1'
#
loop_
_entity.id
_entity.type
_entity.pdbx_description
1 polymer ?
#
loop_
_entity_poly.entity_id
_entity_poly.type
_entity_poly.pdbx_seq_one_letter_code
_entity_poly.pdbx_strand_id
1 'polypeptide(L)'
;MEEDHSVILISEGAIKSIKLSLSTGEEICTYSINECPVTHPSQLGNPFLGLPLEAGKCESCGASENDKCEGHFGYIELPVPIYHPCHVTELRQLLSLICLKCLRIKKGKVKQSNGKGNAAPTLCSYCRDIPALSLKEIKTTDGAIRLELRAPHNKHMTERSWNFLDKYGFHHGGCSHHRTLLPEEALNILKKVPDDTRRKLAARGYIVQTGYVMKYLPVPPNCLYIPEFTDGQSIMSYDISIALLKKVLQKIEQIKRSRSGSPNFESHDAESCDLQLAIGQYIRLRGTTRGPQDNTKRFTVGSADSAALSTKQWLEKMRTLFISKGSGFSSRSVLTGDPYIGLGVVGLPSEVAKRMTFEEQVTDININRLQDVVDKGLCLTYRDGQATYAITVGSKGYTTLKVGQTISRRIVDGDVVFLNRPPSTHKHSLQAFYAYVHDDHTVKINPLMCGPFSADFDGDCVHIYYPQSLAAKAEALELFSVERQLISSHSGKVNLQLGNDSLVAMKAMSHTTMLHKELANQLAMFVPFSLLAPAVIKPVPSWTISQIVQGAFPANLTCQGDTHLVRDSTIIRLDLGKESVQDSFPDLVSSILREKGPKEALQFLNVLEPLLMEFLLLDGLSISLRDFNVPKALLEEAQKDIRNQSLILEQSRCSTSQFVEFRVENNLKNVKQQISDSVGKFSDLGLLIDPKKEASMSKVVQQVGFVGLQLYREGKLYSRRLVEDCFTNFVNKHLAIGDEYPPEAYGLVQSSYFHGLNPYEELIHAISTREAMIRSSRGLSEPGTLFKNLMAILRDVVICYDGTVRNICSNSIIQLKYGEDDETDSSSVVPPGEPVGVLAATAISNPAYKAVLDSSQSNNASWESMKEILQTRTSYKNDVKDRKVVLFLNDCSCAKKFCKERAALAVQSCLKRVTLGDCATDICIEHQKQINLDGTSEAAPTLVGHIHLDKGHLERINISTQDILQKCQEVSGRFGKKKGHLCHIFKKITFATCDCSFTQMPIDGKLHKVPCVQFAFSDDIVLSESIERAVNVIADSVCSVLLDTIIKGDPRIQAAKVIWVESDAASWVKHTRKVSKGESALEIIVEKDDAVSNGDAWRTAIDACLPVLNLIDTRRSIPYGIQQVRELIGISCAFDQVVQRLSTTVKMVNKGVLKDHLILVANSMTCTGNLIGFNIAGYKATFRSLKVQVPFTESTLFTPMKCFEKAAEKCDSDSLGCVVSSSAWGKHAAVGTGSSFQILWNEN
;
A
#
# COMPACT_ATOMS: atom_id res chain seq x y z
N MET A 1 -1.74 19.81 -65.07
CA MET A 1 -0.49 19.25 -64.52
C MET A 1 -0.77 19.00 -63.06
N GLU A 2 -1.41 17.86 -62.81
CA GLU A 2 -1.62 17.31 -61.47
C GLU A 2 -0.34 16.54 -61.16
N GLU A 3 0.44 17.03 -60.20
CA GLU A 3 1.60 16.30 -59.71
C GLU A 3 1.09 15.18 -58.80
N ASP A 4 1.16 13.95 -59.32
CA ASP A 4 1.07 12.71 -58.55
C ASP A 4 2.13 12.75 -57.43
N HIS A 5 1.71 13.18 -56.23
CA HIS A 5 2.48 12.89 -55.03
C HIS A 5 2.43 11.38 -54.81
N SER A 6 3.45 10.68 -55.31
CA SER A 6 3.75 9.30 -54.96
C SER A 6 3.86 9.20 -53.44
N VAL A 7 2.79 8.71 -52.80
CA VAL A 7 2.77 8.40 -51.37
C VAL A 7 3.89 7.40 -51.14
N ILE A 8 4.94 7.82 -50.44
CA ILE A 8 5.99 6.92 -49.99
C ILE A 8 5.31 5.93 -49.04
N LEU A 9 5.07 4.71 -49.53
CA LEU A 9 4.63 3.56 -48.73
C LEU A 9 5.77 3.21 -47.76
N ILE A 10 5.88 3.95 -46.68
CA ILE A 10 6.69 3.55 -45.53
C ILE A 10 5.99 2.32 -44.95
N SER A 11 6.68 1.19 -44.90
CA SER A 11 6.15 -0.01 -44.27
C SER A 11 5.91 0.28 -42.78
N GLU A 12 4.69 0.03 -42.32
CA GLU A 12 4.36 0.16 -40.90
C GLU A 12 5.18 -0.84 -40.09
N GLY A 13 5.95 -0.34 -39.12
CA GLY A 13 6.78 -1.15 -38.23
C GLY A 13 6.29 -1.10 -36.79
N ALA A 14 6.11 -2.25 -36.16
CA ALA A 14 5.77 -2.32 -34.74
C ALA A 14 7.03 -2.28 -33.85
N ILE A 15 7.05 -1.40 -32.84
CA ILE A 15 8.16 -1.30 -31.89
C ILE A 15 8.20 -2.56 -31.01
N LYS A 16 9.27 -3.36 -31.17
CA LYS A 16 9.47 -4.60 -30.39
C LYS A 16 10.20 -4.38 -29.08
N SER A 17 11.19 -3.49 -29.05
CA SER A 17 12.02 -3.25 -27.87
C SER A 17 12.69 -1.88 -27.93
N ILE A 18 13.00 -1.32 -26.76
CA ILE A 18 13.71 -0.05 -26.63
C ILE A 18 15.00 -0.27 -25.86
N LYS A 19 16.12 0.12 -26.46
CA LYS A 19 17.43 0.11 -25.82
C LYS A 19 17.78 1.50 -25.31
N LEU A 20 18.17 1.59 -24.05
CA LEU A 20 18.60 2.84 -23.42
C LEU A 20 20.12 2.87 -23.36
N SER A 21 20.76 3.94 -23.79
CA SER A 21 22.22 4.12 -23.70
C SER A 21 22.59 5.59 -23.57
N LEU A 22 23.85 5.86 -23.23
CA LEU A 22 24.39 7.22 -23.23
C LEU A 22 24.66 7.65 -24.67
N SER A 23 24.13 8.80 -25.09
CA SER A 23 24.37 9.35 -26.42
C SER A 23 25.85 9.65 -26.64
N THR A 24 26.39 9.15 -27.74
CA THR A 24 27.76 9.46 -28.15
C THR A 24 27.82 10.78 -28.92
N GLY A 25 29.02 11.37 -29.00
CA GLY A 25 29.20 12.61 -29.75
C GLY A 25 28.88 12.46 -31.25
N GLU A 26 29.18 11.30 -31.82
CA GLU A 26 28.90 10.99 -33.23
C GLU A 26 27.39 10.87 -33.49
N GLU A 27 26.66 10.18 -32.61
CA GLU A 27 25.20 10.09 -32.69
C GLU A 27 24.53 11.46 -32.58
N ILE A 28 24.95 12.30 -31.62
CA ILE A 28 24.36 13.64 -31.44
C ILE A 28 24.50 14.48 -32.71
N CYS A 29 25.66 14.45 -33.36
CA CYS A 29 25.86 15.16 -34.63
C CYS A 29 25.04 14.54 -35.77
N THR A 30 24.92 13.21 -35.82
CA THR A 30 24.17 12.51 -36.88
C THR A 30 22.66 12.76 -36.80
N TYR A 31 22.10 12.83 -35.58
CA TYR A 31 20.68 13.10 -35.36
C TYR A 31 20.32 14.59 -35.43
N SER A 32 21.33 15.47 -35.45
CA SER A 32 21.10 16.89 -35.73
C SER A 32 20.77 17.06 -37.20
N ILE A 33 19.68 17.76 -37.51
CA ILE A 33 19.30 18.04 -38.91
C ILE A 33 20.30 18.99 -39.60
N ASN A 34 21.05 19.75 -38.79
CA ASN A 34 22.01 20.74 -39.24
C ASN A 34 23.42 20.29 -38.89
N GLU A 35 24.35 20.37 -39.85
CA GLU A 35 25.78 20.07 -39.64
C GLU A 35 26.51 21.17 -38.86
N CYS A 36 25.88 22.34 -38.66
CA CYS A 36 26.44 23.45 -37.90
C CYS A 36 25.94 23.47 -36.44
N PRO A 37 26.83 23.72 -35.45
CA PRO A 37 26.43 23.85 -34.06
C PRO A 37 25.70 25.16 -33.79
N VAL A 38 24.79 25.12 -32.81
CA VAL A 38 24.20 26.31 -32.19
C VAL A 38 25.28 27.03 -31.39
N THR A 39 25.59 28.26 -31.77
CA THR A 39 26.69 29.05 -31.20
C THR A 39 26.23 30.28 -30.45
N HIS A 40 25.02 30.79 -30.74
CA HIS A 40 24.51 32.02 -30.14
C HIS A 40 23.09 31.84 -29.56
N PRO A 41 22.74 32.48 -28.42
CA PRO A 41 21.42 32.37 -27.79
C PRO A 41 20.20 32.68 -28.68
N SER A 42 20.36 33.49 -29.73
CA SER A 42 19.29 33.82 -30.69
C SER A 42 18.88 32.63 -31.56
N GLN A 43 19.78 31.67 -31.78
CA GLN A 43 19.55 30.52 -32.65
C GLN A 43 18.66 29.43 -32.01
N LEU A 44 18.36 29.55 -30.72
CA LEU A 44 17.51 28.60 -29.99
C LEU A 44 16.02 28.68 -30.37
N GLY A 45 15.60 29.71 -31.11
CA GLY A 45 14.24 29.84 -31.65
C GLY A 45 14.18 29.69 -33.16
N ASN A 46 15.22 29.16 -33.80
CA ASN A 46 15.28 29.12 -35.26
C ASN A 46 14.28 28.12 -35.86
N PRO A 47 13.79 28.37 -37.10
CA PRO A 47 12.84 27.48 -37.78
C PRO A 47 13.33 26.05 -38.05
N PHE A 48 14.65 25.85 -38.12
CA PHE A 48 15.23 24.51 -38.31
C PHE A 48 15.07 23.59 -37.09
N LEU A 49 14.73 24.11 -35.90
CA LEU A 49 14.43 23.29 -34.71
C LEU A 49 12.97 22.78 -34.69
N GLY A 50 12.16 23.16 -35.68
CA GLY A 50 10.76 22.77 -35.81
C GLY A 50 9.76 23.83 -35.33
N LEU A 51 8.49 23.46 -35.34
CA LEU A 51 7.37 24.23 -34.80
C LEU A 51 7.17 23.94 -33.30
N PRO A 52 6.54 24.83 -32.51
CA PRO A 52 5.91 26.11 -32.89
C PRO A 52 6.93 27.23 -33.12
N LEU A 53 6.58 28.15 -34.03
CA LEU A 53 7.30 29.39 -34.31
C LEU A 53 6.33 30.57 -34.18
N GLU A 54 6.85 31.79 -33.95
CA GLU A 54 6.01 33.00 -33.94
C GLU A 54 5.34 33.24 -35.30
N ALA A 55 6.04 32.95 -36.40
CA ALA A 55 5.52 32.93 -37.75
C ALA A 55 6.41 32.08 -38.67
N GLY A 56 5.84 31.52 -39.74
CA GLY A 56 6.58 30.80 -40.78
C GLY A 56 6.33 29.29 -40.81
N LYS A 57 7.15 28.58 -41.59
CA LYS A 57 7.13 27.11 -41.72
C LYS A 57 8.43 26.54 -41.18
N CYS A 58 8.44 25.26 -40.84
CA CYS A 58 9.69 24.58 -40.49
C CYS A 58 10.62 24.50 -41.70
N GLU A 59 11.86 24.98 -41.56
CA GLU A 59 12.88 24.91 -42.62
C GLU A 59 13.36 23.47 -42.90
N SER A 60 13.23 22.57 -41.92
CA SER A 60 13.75 21.21 -42.00
C SER A 60 12.78 20.22 -42.65
N CYS A 61 11.50 20.21 -42.23
CA CYS A 61 10.48 19.32 -42.80
C CYS A 61 9.46 20.02 -43.71
N GLY A 62 9.51 21.36 -43.83
CA GLY A 62 8.57 22.13 -44.66
C GLY A 62 7.15 22.26 -44.09
N ALA A 63 6.86 21.64 -42.94
CA ALA A 63 5.56 21.67 -42.31
C ALA A 63 5.15 23.10 -41.89
N SER A 64 3.90 23.46 -42.20
CA SER A 64 3.27 24.73 -41.79
C SER A 64 2.31 24.58 -40.60
N GLU A 65 1.92 23.35 -40.26
CA GLU A 65 1.02 23.03 -39.16
C GLU A 65 1.79 22.28 -38.07
N ASN A 66 1.52 22.59 -36.80
CA ASN A 66 2.21 21.99 -35.66
C ASN A 66 2.09 20.46 -35.65
N ASP A 67 0.92 19.92 -36.00
CA ASP A 67 0.63 18.48 -35.95
C ASP A 67 1.39 17.67 -37.02
N LYS A 68 1.93 18.34 -38.05
CA LYS A 68 2.71 17.73 -39.14
C LYS A 68 4.22 17.81 -38.93
N CYS A 69 4.68 18.48 -37.86
CA CYS A 69 6.10 18.67 -37.54
C CYS A 69 6.46 17.91 -36.26
N GLU A 70 7.22 16.83 -36.36
CA GLU A 70 7.69 16.07 -35.18
C GLU A 70 8.77 16.81 -34.37
N GLY A 71 9.39 17.84 -34.97
CA GLY A 71 10.47 18.63 -34.38
C GLY A 71 11.85 18.05 -34.65
N HIS A 72 12.88 18.90 -34.67
CA HIS A 72 14.23 18.52 -35.06
C HIS A 72 15.27 18.92 -34.01
N PHE A 73 16.18 18.00 -33.68
CA PHE A 73 17.26 18.26 -32.72
C PHE A 73 18.35 19.13 -33.35
N GLY A 74 18.94 19.98 -32.52
CA GLY A 74 20.22 20.64 -32.79
C GLY A 74 21.29 20.20 -31.80
N TYR A 75 22.48 20.81 -31.86
CA TYR A 75 23.54 20.56 -30.88
C TYR A 75 24.41 21.79 -30.62
N ILE A 76 25.06 21.81 -29.44
CA ILE A 76 26.05 22.81 -29.04
C ILE A 76 27.39 22.10 -28.89
N GLU A 77 28.45 22.60 -29.54
CA GLU A 77 29.82 22.14 -29.31
C GLU A 77 30.44 22.85 -28.11
N LEU A 78 30.87 22.07 -27.12
CA LEU A 78 31.56 22.58 -25.93
C LEU A 78 33.03 22.89 -26.25
N PRO A 79 33.60 23.98 -25.72
CA PRO A 79 34.99 24.37 -25.98
C PRO A 79 36.01 23.42 -25.33
N VAL A 80 35.60 22.73 -24.27
CA VAL A 80 36.33 21.63 -23.61
C VAL A 80 35.35 20.51 -23.24
N PRO A 81 35.76 19.23 -23.29
CA PRO A 81 34.92 18.12 -22.83
C PRO A 81 34.70 18.18 -21.31
N ILE A 82 33.52 17.75 -20.87
CA ILE A 82 33.15 17.68 -19.45
C ILE A 82 32.74 16.25 -19.06
N TYR A 83 32.94 15.88 -17.80
CA TYR A 83 32.30 14.66 -17.28
C TYR A 83 30.79 14.88 -17.19
N HIS A 84 30.00 13.91 -17.67
CA HIS A 84 28.55 13.98 -17.58
C HIS A 84 28.11 14.11 -16.10
N PRO A 85 27.41 15.19 -15.69
CA PRO A 85 27.15 15.48 -14.28
C PRO A 85 26.48 14.35 -13.48
N CYS A 86 25.64 13.54 -14.14
CA CYS A 86 24.93 12.42 -13.50
C CYS A 86 25.71 11.10 -13.42
N HIS A 87 26.72 10.87 -14.27
CA HIS A 87 27.33 9.53 -14.47
C HIS A 87 28.78 9.43 -13.97
N VAL A 88 29.29 10.45 -13.29
CA VAL A 88 30.70 10.50 -12.84
C VAL A 88 31.05 9.36 -11.89
N THR A 89 30.12 8.99 -10.99
CA THR A 89 30.35 7.93 -10.00
C THR A 89 30.49 6.55 -10.63
N GLU A 90 29.75 6.26 -11.69
CA GLU A 90 29.85 5.00 -12.46
C GLU A 90 31.15 4.97 -13.28
N LEU A 91 31.46 6.08 -13.97
CA LEU A 91 32.73 6.23 -14.69
C LEU A 91 33.94 5.99 -13.77
N ARG A 92 33.93 6.57 -12.56
CA ARG A 92 34.99 6.36 -11.56
C ARG A 92 35.16 4.89 -11.20
N GLN A 93 34.05 4.17 -10.98
CA GLN A 93 34.09 2.75 -10.64
C GLN A 93 34.67 1.94 -11.80
N LEU A 94 34.22 2.20 -13.03
CA LEU A 94 34.74 1.58 -14.25
C LEU A 94 36.26 1.81 -14.40
N LEU A 95 36.72 3.06 -14.31
CA LEU A 95 38.13 3.42 -14.43
C LEU A 95 38.99 2.83 -13.30
N SER A 96 38.41 2.65 -12.10
CA SER A 96 39.13 2.04 -10.97
C SER A 96 39.50 0.58 -11.20
N LEU A 97 38.70 -0.15 -12.00
CA LEU A 97 38.87 -1.57 -12.31
C LEU A 97 39.95 -1.83 -13.37
N ILE A 98 40.27 -0.84 -14.20
CA ILE A 98 41.27 -0.95 -15.27
C ILE A 98 42.60 -0.32 -14.88
N CYS A 99 43.68 -0.81 -15.45
CA CYS A 99 44.98 -0.16 -15.39
C CYS A 99 45.07 0.91 -16.47
N LEU A 100 45.29 2.18 -16.11
CA LEU A 100 45.29 3.29 -17.08
C LEU A 100 46.50 3.26 -18.06
N LYS A 101 47.57 2.49 -17.77
CA LYS A 101 48.70 2.28 -18.71
C LYS A 101 48.42 1.20 -19.75
N CYS A 102 48.04 -0.03 -19.34
CA CYS A 102 47.84 -1.16 -20.26
C CYS A 102 46.38 -1.46 -20.62
N LEU A 103 45.42 -0.76 -20.01
CA LEU A 103 43.98 -0.90 -20.21
C LEU A 103 43.44 -2.33 -19.97
N ARG A 104 44.15 -3.13 -19.15
CA ARG A 104 43.71 -4.45 -18.68
C ARG A 104 43.09 -4.36 -17.28
N ILE A 105 42.22 -5.30 -16.93
CA ILE A 105 41.57 -5.36 -15.61
C ILE A 105 42.56 -5.71 -14.50
N LYS A 106 42.45 -5.02 -13.35
CA LYS A 106 43.20 -5.33 -12.12
C LYS A 106 42.65 -6.61 -11.46
N LYS A 107 43.53 -7.52 -11.04
CA LYS A 107 43.15 -8.73 -10.27
C LYS A 107 42.96 -8.35 -8.79
N GLY A 108 41.70 -8.18 -8.37
CA GLY A 108 41.32 -7.97 -6.97
C GLY A 108 39.88 -8.43 -6.72
N LYS A 109 39.62 -9.07 -5.56
CA LYS A 109 38.24 -9.37 -5.12
C LYS A 109 37.60 -8.08 -4.63
N VAL A 110 36.56 -7.60 -5.32
CA VAL A 110 35.73 -6.49 -4.84
C VAL A 110 34.82 -7.06 -3.74
N LYS A 111 35.10 -6.75 -2.46
CA LYS A 111 34.12 -7.01 -1.38
C LYS A 111 33.00 -5.97 -1.51
N GLN A 112 31.81 -6.40 -1.93
CA GLN A 112 30.61 -5.58 -1.83
C GLN A 112 30.10 -5.64 -0.38
N SER A 113 30.29 -4.57 0.40
CA SER A 113 29.50 -4.32 1.60
C SER A 113 28.74 -3.00 1.44
N ASN A 114 27.50 -2.98 1.92
CA ASN A 114 26.50 -1.91 1.84
C ASN A 114 27.03 -0.49 1.52
N GLY A 115 26.92 -0.10 0.25
CA GLY A 115 26.75 1.29 -0.19
C GLY A 115 27.95 2.25 -0.15
N LYS A 116 29.09 1.90 0.45
CA LYS A 116 30.33 2.70 0.39
C LYS A 116 31.56 1.80 0.20
N GLY A 117 31.77 1.36 -1.05
CA GLY A 117 32.91 0.54 -1.41
C GLY A 117 34.20 1.37 -1.51
N ASN A 118 35.08 1.26 -0.52
CA ASN A 118 36.49 1.60 -0.69
C ASN A 118 37.19 0.40 -1.33
N ALA A 119 37.42 0.45 -2.64
CA ALA A 119 38.27 -0.53 -3.31
C ALA A 119 39.71 -0.38 -2.80
N ALA A 120 40.27 -1.44 -2.19
CA ALA A 120 41.68 -1.45 -1.84
C ALA A 120 42.52 -1.26 -3.11
N PRO A 121 43.57 -0.40 -3.09
CA PRO A 121 44.36 -0.10 -4.26
C PRO A 121 45.09 -1.38 -4.72
N THR A 122 44.62 -1.97 -5.83
CA THR A 122 45.14 -3.24 -6.33
C THR A 122 46.19 -2.99 -7.40
N LEU A 123 47.34 -3.66 -7.28
CA LEU A 123 48.43 -3.55 -8.26
C LEU A 123 48.03 -4.23 -9.59
N CYS A 124 48.44 -3.64 -10.71
CA CYS A 124 48.29 -4.30 -12.01
C CYS A 124 49.31 -5.44 -12.13
N SER A 125 48.86 -6.66 -12.41
CA SER A 125 49.75 -7.82 -12.59
C SER A 125 50.67 -7.69 -13.81
N TYR A 126 50.30 -6.84 -14.79
CA TYR A 126 51.02 -6.66 -16.06
C TYR A 126 51.91 -5.42 -16.09
N CYS A 127 51.75 -4.48 -15.16
CA CYS A 127 52.54 -3.25 -15.11
C CYS A 127 53.01 -3.03 -13.68
N ARG A 128 54.22 -3.50 -13.37
CA ARG A 128 54.84 -3.36 -12.03
C ARG A 128 55.39 -1.96 -11.78
N ASP A 129 55.68 -1.21 -12.84
CA ASP A 129 56.28 0.13 -12.81
C ASP A 129 55.31 1.23 -12.38
N ILE A 130 54.01 0.94 -12.23
CA ILE A 130 53.00 1.92 -11.82
C ILE A 130 52.66 1.72 -10.34
N PRO A 131 52.59 2.78 -9.53
CA PRO A 131 52.07 2.69 -8.17
C PRO A 131 50.60 2.21 -8.16
N ALA A 132 50.15 1.68 -7.02
CA ALA A 132 48.76 1.28 -6.84
C ALA A 132 47.87 2.54 -6.76
N LEU A 133 47.44 3.04 -7.92
CA LEU A 133 46.64 4.26 -8.03
C LEU A 133 45.21 4.04 -7.54
N SER A 134 44.74 4.96 -6.70
CA SER A 134 43.34 5.06 -6.29
C SER A 134 42.67 6.25 -6.97
N LEU A 135 41.43 6.05 -7.44
CA LEU A 135 40.60 7.10 -8.05
C LEU A 135 39.59 7.60 -7.02
N LYS A 136 39.65 8.89 -6.69
CA LYS A 136 38.70 9.55 -5.78
C LYS A 136 37.85 10.58 -6.51
N GLU A 137 36.60 10.67 -6.09
CA GLU A 137 35.68 11.73 -6.47
C GLU A 137 35.88 12.90 -5.50
N ILE A 138 36.19 14.09 -6.01
CA ILE A 138 36.25 15.32 -5.21
C ILE A 138 35.15 16.25 -5.70
N LYS A 139 34.34 16.75 -4.76
CA LYS A 139 33.41 17.83 -5.01
C LYS A 139 34.09 19.15 -4.69
N THR A 140 34.09 20.08 -5.64
CA THR A 140 34.57 21.45 -5.42
C THR A 140 33.64 22.18 -4.45
N THR A 141 34.10 23.31 -3.89
CA THR A 141 33.28 24.19 -3.03
C THR A 141 31.97 24.62 -3.70
N ASP A 142 31.99 24.75 -5.02
CA ASP A 142 30.84 25.18 -5.82
C ASP A 142 29.96 24.02 -6.30
N GLY A 143 30.36 22.77 -6.00
CA GLY A 143 29.58 21.56 -6.26
C GLY A 143 29.92 20.81 -7.56
N ALA A 144 30.95 21.21 -8.30
CA ALA A 144 31.45 20.49 -9.48
C ALA A 144 32.15 19.20 -9.04
N ILE A 145 32.12 18.16 -9.89
CA ILE A 145 32.69 16.85 -9.59
C ILE A 145 33.92 16.62 -10.47
N ARG A 146 35.08 16.48 -9.82
CA ARG A 146 36.36 16.12 -10.46
C ARG A 146 36.85 14.74 -10.03
N LEU A 147 37.59 14.08 -10.91
CA LEU A 147 38.25 12.80 -10.63
C LEU A 147 39.74 13.02 -10.36
N GLU A 148 40.21 12.59 -9.20
CA GLU A 148 41.61 12.72 -8.78
C GLU A 148 42.26 11.34 -8.63
N LEU A 149 43.44 11.19 -9.24
CA LEU A 149 44.32 10.04 -9.08
C LEU A 149 45.24 10.27 -7.89
N ARG A 150 45.26 9.34 -6.94
CA ARG A 150 46.18 9.36 -5.79
C ARG A 150 47.12 8.18 -5.79
N ALA A 151 48.41 8.48 -5.68
CA ALA A 151 49.46 7.52 -5.39
C ALA A 151 49.58 7.28 -3.86
N PRO A 152 50.00 6.09 -3.43
CA PRO A 152 50.27 5.82 -2.02
C PRO A 152 51.42 6.70 -1.50
N HIS A 153 51.28 7.22 -0.28
CA HIS A 153 52.28 8.09 0.36
C HIS A 153 53.65 7.42 0.56
N ASN A 154 53.69 6.07 0.63
CA ASN A 154 54.91 5.32 0.91
C ASN A 154 55.84 5.10 -0.31
N LYS A 155 55.59 5.74 -1.46
CA LYS A 155 56.42 5.63 -2.67
C LYS A 155 56.93 7.01 -3.11
N HIS A 156 58.24 7.14 -3.35
CA HIS A 156 58.86 8.35 -3.89
C HIS A 156 58.37 8.61 -5.32
N MET A 157 57.79 9.80 -5.57
CA MET A 157 57.35 10.22 -6.90
C MET A 157 58.45 11.04 -7.56
N THR A 158 58.79 10.71 -8.80
CA THR A 158 59.65 11.51 -9.69
C THR A 158 58.79 12.36 -10.64
N GLU A 159 59.36 13.39 -11.26
CA GLU A 159 58.66 14.24 -12.25
C GLU A 159 58.04 13.44 -13.41
N ARG A 160 58.57 12.25 -13.71
CA ARG A 160 58.09 11.38 -14.79
C ARG A 160 57.03 10.34 -14.35
N SER A 161 56.58 10.39 -13.10
CA SER A 161 55.71 9.35 -12.52
C SER A 161 54.33 9.26 -13.20
N TRP A 162 53.87 10.35 -13.80
CA TRP A 162 52.57 10.45 -14.44
C TRP A 162 52.61 10.36 -15.99
N ASN A 163 53.78 10.22 -16.60
CA ASN A 163 53.95 10.30 -18.06
C ASN A 163 53.21 9.22 -18.85
N PHE A 164 52.79 8.13 -18.20
CA PHE A 164 51.97 7.11 -18.85
C PHE A 164 50.59 7.61 -19.28
N LEU A 165 50.14 8.79 -18.78
CA LEU A 165 48.91 9.46 -19.20
C LEU A 165 49.12 10.42 -20.37
N ASP A 166 50.34 10.83 -20.67
CA ASP A 166 50.64 11.83 -21.71
C ASP A 166 50.18 11.36 -23.10
N LYS A 167 50.15 10.04 -23.34
CA LYS A 167 49.57 9.43 -24.55
C LYS A 167 48.05 9.64 -24.73
N TYR A 168 47.38 10.24 -23.76
CA TYR A 168 45.95 10.54 -23.77
C TYR A 168 45.65 12.04 -23.67
N GLY A 169 46.64 12.92 -23.53
CA GLY A 169 46.39 14.36 -23.40
C GLY A 169 47.62 15.13 -22.94
N PHE A 170 47.52 15.77 -21.78
CA PHE A 170 48.45 16.78 -21.32
C PHE A 170 49.65 16.18 -20.59
N HIS A 171 50.83 16.74 -20.86
CA HIS A 171 52.02 16.50 -20.04
C HIS A 171 51.84 17.20 -18.71
N HIS A 172 51.95 16.45 -17.62
CA HIS A 172 51.88 16.97 -16.26
C HIS A 172 53.25 16.85 -15.58
N GLY A 173 53.97 17.96 -15.49
CA GLY A 173 55.22 18.03 -14.74
C GLY A 173 54.94 18.24 -13.25
N GLY A 174 55.28 17.27 -12.40
CA GLY A 174 55.18 17.45 -10.95
C GLY A 174 55.46 16.19 -10.13
N CYS A 175 55.99 16.39 -8.91
CA CYS A 175 56.23 15.32 -7.92
C CYS A 175 55.03 15.07 -6.98
N SER A 176 53.85 15.61 -7.30
CA SER A 176 52.67 15.48 -6.45
C SER A 176 52.17 14.03 -6.39
N HIS A 177 51.78 13.61 -5.19
CA HIS A 177 51.09 12.33 -4.97
C HIS A 177 49.65 12.32 -5.49
N HIS A 178 49.12 13.47 -5.95
CA HIS A 178 47.78 13.60 -6.50
C HIS A 178 47.80 14.36 -7.84
N ARG A 179 47.00 13.89 -8.80
CA ARG A 179 46.81 14.50 -10.12
C ARG A 179 45.34 14.42 -10.53
N THR A 180 44.77 15.51 -11.04
CA THR A 180 43.44 15.51 -11.65
C THR A 180 43.46 14.74 -12.97
N LEU A 181 42.49 13.83 -13.17
CA LEU A 181 42.25 13.17 -14.45
C LEU A 181 41.29 14.04 -15.26
N LEU A 182 41.77 14.61 -16.37
CA LEU A 182 40.95 15.49 -17.20
C LEU A 182 39.89 14.71 -18.00
N PRO A 183 38.71 15.31 -18.26
CA PRO A 183 37.67 14.66 -19.08
C PRO A 183 38.18 14.23 -20.48
N GLU A 184 39.04 15.02 -21.11
CA GLU A 184 39.64 14.68 -22.41
C GLU A 184 40.51 13.42 -22.35
N GLU A 185 41.33 13.30 -21.31
CA GLU A 185 42.17 12.13 -21.07
C GLU A 185 41.31 10.89 -20.82
N ALA A 186 40.24 11.02 -20.03
CA ALA A 186 39.29 9.95 -19.78
C ALA A 186 38.57 9.49 -21.05
N LEU A 187 38.15 10.42 -21.91
CA LEU A 187 37.53 10.11 -23.21
C LEU A 187 38.50 9.33 -24.11
N ASN A 188 39.76 9.76 -24.19
CA ASN A 188 40.80 9.08 -24.97
C ASN A 188 41.14 7.70 -24.41
N ILE A 189 41.08 7.52 -23.09
CA ILE A 189 41.21 6.21 -22.44
C ILE A 189 40.05 5.30 -22.83
N LEU A 190 38.80 5.78 -22.75
CA LEU A 190 37.59 5.01 -23.09
C LEU A 190 37.57 4.55 -24.55
N LYS A 191 38.07 5.38 -25.48
CA LYS A 191 38.21 5.01 -26.90
C LYS A 191 39.24 3.89 -27.12
N LYS A 192 40.36 3.91 -26.39
CA LYS A 192 41.48 2.96 -26.56
C LYS A 192 41.33 1.63 -25.78
N VAL A 193 40.24 1.42 -25.01
CA VAL A 193 40.03 0.17 -24.25
C VAL A 193 39.86 -1.04 -25.19
N PRO A 194 40.68 -2.10 -25.06
CA PRO A 194 40.56 -3.31 -25.90
C PRO A 194 39.28 -4.10 -25.64
N ASP A 195 38.74 -4.77 -26.68
CA ASP A 195 37.48 -5.52 -26.60
C ASP A 195 37.49 -6.68 -25.58
N ASP A 196 38.64 -7.33 -25.39
CA ASP A 196 38.79 -8.35 -24.34
C ASP A 196 38.60 -7.76 -22.93
N THR A 197 39.08 -6.53 -22.69
CA THR A 197 38.80 -5.81 -21.44
C THR A 197 37.32 -5.40 -21.36
N ARG A 198 36.72 -4.92 -22.46
CA ARG A 198 35.31 -4.53 -22.52
C ARG A 198 34.39 -5.70 -22.12
N ARG A 199 34.62 -6.90 -22.68
CA ARG A 199 33.86 -8.11 -22.32
C ARG A 199 34.00 -8.48 -20.85
N LYS A 200 35.20 -8.41 -20.28
CA LYS A 200 35.44 -8.72 -18.87
C LYS A 200 34.86 -7.67 -17.91
N LEU A 201 34.79 -6.40 -18.32
CA LEU A 201 34.10 -5.35 -17.58
C LEU A 201 32.58 -5.54 -17.62
N ALA A 202 32.03 -5.88 -18.79
CA ALA A 202 30.61 -6.19 -18.95
C ALA A 202 30.20 -7.39 -18.07
N ALA A 203 31.04 -8.43 -17.98
CA ALA A 203 30.82 -9.55 -17.06
C ALA A 203 30.82 -9.15 -15.57
N ARG A 204 31.42 -8.00 -15.22
CA ARG A 204 31.35 -7.40 -13.87
C ARG A 204 30.24 -6.36 -13.73
N GLY A 205 29.43 -6.15 -14.77
CA GLY A 205 28.30 -5.22 -14.78
C GLY A 205 28.62 -3.78 -15.22
N TYR A 206 29.82 -3.52 -15.78
CA TYR A 206 30.22 -2.19 -16.25
C TYR A 206 30.38 -2.17 -17.77
N ILE A 207 29.64 -1.31 -18.46
CA ILE A 207 29.72 -1.17 -19.92
C ILE A 207 30.49 0.09 -20.28
N VAL A 208 31.48 -0.06 -21.16
CA VAL A 208 32.35 1.03 -21.62
C VAL A 208 31.63 1.80 -22.72
N GLN A 209 31.19 3.02 -22.41
CA GLN A 209 30.54 3.95 -23.33
C GLN A 209 31.38 5.24 -23.42
N THR A 210 31.36 5.95 -24.55
CA THR A 210 32.04 7.25 -24.66
C THR A 210 31.20 8.40 -24.11
N GLY A 211 29.87 8.22 -24.02
CA GLY A 211 28.92 9.22 -23.50
C GLY A 211 29.08 9.59 -22.01
N TYR A 212 29.95 8.91 -21.25
CA TYR A 212 30.34 9.36 -19.90
C TYR A 212 31.04 10.73 -19.90
N VAL A 213 31.63 11.12 -21.04
CA VAL A 213 32.25 12.43 -21.26
C VAL A 213 31.50 13.14 -22.39
N MET A 214 30.98 14.34 -22.11
CA MET A 214 30.23 15.13 -23.09
C MET A 214 31.15 16.14 -23.77
N LYS A 215 31.21 16.08 -25.10
CA LYS A 215 31.79 17.14 -25.95
C LYS A 215 30.69 17.95 -26.66
N TYR A 216 29.57 17.31 -26.99
CA TYR A 216 28.44 17.95 -27.64
C TYR A 216 27.21 17.83 -26.72
N LEU A 217 26.44 18.91 -26.61
CA LEU A 217 25.20 18.98 -25.83
C LEU A 217 24.01 19.06 -26.81
N PRO A 218 23.06 18.11 -26.78
CA PRO A 218 21.89 18.16 -27.67
C PRO A 218 20.96 19.30 -27.27
N VAL A 219 20.49 20.05 -28.28
CA VAL A 219 19.48 21.11 -28.16
C VAL A 219 18.12 20.49 -28.51
N PRO A 220 17.14 20.53 -27.59
CA PRO A 220 15.80 20.02 -27.87
C PRO A 220 15.11 20.72 -29.05
N PRO A 221 14.20 20.03 -29.75
CA PRO A 221 13.34 20.64 -30.75
C PRO A 221 12.31 21.60 -30.13
N ASN A 222 11.76 22.49 -30.96
CA ASN A 222 10.80 23.50 -30.52
C ASN A 222 9.46 22.92 -30.04
N CYS A 223 9.05 21.75 -30.55
CA CYS A 223 7.77 21.10 -30.23
C CYS A 223 7.63 20.72 -28.75
N LEU A 224 8.72 20.73 -27.99
CA LEU A 224 8.71 20.51 -26.54
C LEU A 224 8.33 21.78 -25.75
N TYR A 225 8.23 22.93 -26.40
CA TYR A 225 7.80 24.21 -25.84
C TYR A 225 6.31 24.41 -26.13
N ILE A 226 5.46 24.22 -25.12
CA ILE A 226 4.00 24.30 -25.28
C ILE A 226 3.57 25.78 -25.21
N PRO A 227 2.90 26.33 -26.22
CA PRO A 227 2.29 27.66 -26.13
C PRO A 227 1.16 27.68 -25.10
N GLU A 228 1.09 28.73 -24.27
CA GLU A 228 -0.11 28.98 -23.46
C GLU A 228 -1.09 29.83 -24.27
N PHE A 229 -2.32 29.35 -24.38
CA PHE A 229 -3.41 30.08 -25.06
C PHE A 229 -4.24 30.78 -24.00
N THR A 230 -4.15 32.11 -23.93
CA THR A 230 -4.99 32.97 -23.07
C THR A 230 -5.74 33.96 -23.95
N ASP A 231 -7.06 34.03 -23.82
CA ASP A 231 -7.94 34.98 -24.54
C ASP A 231 -7.72 35.03 -26.06
N GLY A 232 -7.51 33.86 -26.69
CA GLY A 232 -7.35 33.76 -28.15
C GLY A 232 -5.99 34.24 -28.68
N GLN A 233 -5.07 34.65 -27.81
CA GLN A 233 -3.67 34.94 -28.15
C GLN A 233 -2.76 33.79 -27.71
N SER A 234 -1.95 33.30 -28.65
CA SER A 234 -0.91 32.30 -28.38
C SER A 234 0.31 32.99 -27.80
N ILE A 235 0.51 32.88 -26.48
CA ILE A 235 1.71 33.38 -25.80
C ILE A 235 2.66 32.20 -25.64
N MET A 236 3.90 32.33 -26.14
CA MET A 236 4.92 31.31 -25.88
C MET A 236 5.20 31.25 -24.37
N SER A 237 5.04 30.06 -23.78
CA SER A 237 5.26 29.88 -22.34
C SER A 237 6.73 30.16 -21.97
N TYR A 238 6.94 30.73 -20.78
CA TYR A 238 8.29 30.96 -20.26
C TYR A 238 8.91 29.65 -19.75
N ASP A 239 9.71 28.98 -20.59
CA ASP A 239 10.46 27.78 -20.17
C ASP A 239 11.82 28.16 -19.55
N ILE A 240 11.99 27.79 -18.27
CA ILE A 240 13.23 27.97 -17.52
C ILE A 240 14.41 27.23 -18.17
N SER A 241 14.14 26.15 -18.89
CA SER A 241 15.13 25.32 -19.58
C SER A 241 15.84 26.10 -20.68
N ILE A 242 15.10 26.91 -21.46
CA ILE A 242 15.67 27.79 -22.50
C ILE A 242 16.53 28.87 -21.85
N ALA A 243 16.05 29.51 -20.78
CA ALA A 243 16.81 30.53 -20.06
C ALA A 243 18.15 29.97 -19.53
N LEU A 244 18.16 28.73 -19.02
CA LEU A 244 19.38 28.04 -18.60
C LEU A 244 20.29 27.69 -19.79
N LEU A 245 19.73 27.28 -20.92
CA LEU A 245 20.50 27.00 -22.13
C LEU A 245 21.15 28.26 -22.71
N LYS A 246 20.45 29.41 -22.67
CA LYS A 246 21.01 30.74 -22.98
C LYS A 246 22.19 31.08 -22.07
N LYS A 247 22.10 30.78 -20.76
CA LYS A 247 23.23 30.96 -19.81
C LYS A 247 24.42 30.05 -20.15
N VAL A 248 24.17 28.81 -20.57
CA VAL A 248 25.25 27.89 -21.02
C VAL A 248 25.97 28.47 -22.24
N LEU A 249 25.24 28.96 -23.25
CA LEU A 249 25.82 29.59 -24.43
C LEU A 249 26.62 30.87 -24.09
N GLN A 250 26.10 31.72 -23.20
CA GLN A 250 26.82 32.91 -22.71
C GLN A 250 28.13 32.55 -22.00
N LYS A 251 28.12 31.50 -21.17
CA LYS A 251 29.31 30.95 -20.52
C LYS A 251 30.33 30.42 -21.54
N ILE A 252 29.88 29.70 -22.57
CA ILE A 252 30.75 29.21 -23.65
C ILE A 252 31.38 30.38 -24.41
N GLU A 253 30.60 31.41 -24.74
CA GLU A 253 31.09 32.60 -25.40
C GLU A 253 32.11 33.36 -24.54
N GLN A 254 31.85 33.47 -23.23
CA GLN A 254 32.80 34.05 -22.28
C GLN A 254 34.12 33.28 -22.27
N ILE A 255 34.08 31.94 -22.22
CA ILE A 255 35.28 31.08 -22.23
C ILE A 255 36.05 31.25 -23.56
N LYS A 256 35.34 31.24 -24.69
CA LYS A 256 35.95 31.42 -26.02
C LYS A 256 36.58 32.81 -26.18
N ARG A 257 35.98 33.86 -25.61
CA ARG A 257 36.53 35.22 -25.61
C ARG A 257 37.71 35.38 -24.66
N SER A 258 37.72 34.67 -23.52
CA SER A 258 38.81 34.75 -22.54
C SER A 258 40.09 34.03 -22.96
N ARG A 259 40.00 33.09 -23.91
CA ARG A 259 41.12 32.22 -24.30
C ARG A 259 41.61 32.50 -25.73
N SER A 260 42.91 32.70 -25.88
CA SER A 260 43.61 32.72 -27.18
C SER A 260 44.42 31.43 -27.35
N GLY A 261 43.95 30.50 -28.20
CA GLY A 261 44.65 29.23 -28.48
C GLY A 261 44.02 27.98 -27.84
N SER A 262 44.76 26.87 -27.87
CA SER A 262 44.34 25.58 -27.29
C SER A 262 44.40 25.58 -25.76
N PRO A 263 43.49 24.87 -25.06
CA PRO A 263 43.49 24.82 -23.60
C PRO A 263 44.79 24.20 -23.09
N ASN A 264 45.31 24.73 -21.98
CA ASN A 264 46.36 24.09 -21.17
C ASN A 264 45.71 23.25 -20.04
N PHE A 265 46.50 22.49 -19.26
CA PHE A 265 45.96 21.60 -18.23
C PHE A 265 45.09 22.33 -17.17
N GLU A 266 45.53 23.49 -16.70
CA GLU A 266 44.84 24.25 -15.63
C GLU A 266 43.57 24.94 -16.15
N SER A 267 43.63 25.55 -17.33
CA SER A 267 42.45 26.13 -17.99
C SER A 267 41.42 25.06 -18.32
N HIS A 268 41.86 23.88 -18.79
CA HIS A 268 40.94 22.77 -19.05
C HIS A 268 40.23 22.30 -17.77
N ASP A 269 40.94 22.18 -16.64
CA ASP A 269 40.32 21.77 -15.36
C ASP A 269 39.27 22.81 -14.91
N ALA A 270 39.64 24.09 -14.91
CA ALA A 270 38.76 25.19 -14.51
C ALA A 270 37.54 25.36 -15.43
N GLU A 271 37.75 25.44 -16.75
CA GLU A 271 36.69 25.58 -17.76
C GLU A 271 35.73 24.38 -17.73
N SER A 272 36.25 23.17 -17.52
CA SER A 272 35.41 21.97 -17.44
C SER A 272 34.51 21.96 -16.21
N CYS A 273 35.00 22.44 -15.05
CA CYS A 273 34.21 22.55 -13.84
C CYS A 273 33.08 23.59 -13.99
N ASP A 274 33.41 24.76 -14.56
CA ASP A 274 32.46 25.85 -14.82
C ASP A 274 31.32 25.42 -15.74
N LEU A 275 31.65 24.76 -16.85
CA LEU A 275 30.66 24.23 -17.80
C LEU A 275 29.83 23.09 -17.19
N GLN A 276 30.46 22.20 -16.43
CA GLN A 276 29.76 21.09 -15.77
C GLN A 276 28.69 21.58 -14.78
N LEU A 277 28.95 22.68 -14.06
CA LEU A 277 27.97 23.28 -13.15
C LEU A 277 26.77 23.85 -13.91
N ALA A 278 27.00 24.64 -14.96
CA ALA A 278 25.93 25.24 -15.76
C ALA A 278 25.07 24.17 -16.45
N ILE A 279 25.70 23.15 -17.03
CA ILE A 279 25.02 22.04 -17.70
C ILE A 279 24.32 21.13 -16.68
N GLY A 280 24.93 20.89 -15.52
CA GLY A 280 24.32 20.12 -14.43
C GLY A 280 23.05 20.76 -13.87
N GLN A 281 22.99 22.09 -13.80
CA GLN A 281 21.77 22.82 -13.46
C GLN A 281 20.70 22.68 -14.55
N TYR A 282 21.08 22.81 -15.82
CA TYR A 282 20.18 22.62 -16.96
C TYR A 282 19.57 21.21 -16.96
N ILE A 283 20.37 20.13 -16.91
CA ILE A 283 19.89 18.74 -16.97
C ILE A 283 18.92 18.40 -15.84
N ARG A 284 19.16 18.92 -14.62
CA ARG A 284 18.30 18.64 -13.45
C ARG A 284 16.93 19.30 -13.54
N LEU A 285 16.87 20.51 -14.09
CA LEU A 285 15.64 21.31 -14.17
C LEU A 285 14.92 21.17 -15.51
N ARG A 286 15.60 20.68 -16.55
CA ARG A 286 15.01 20.44 -17.87
C ARG A 286 13.76 19.59 -17.74
N GLY A 287 12.61 20.11 -18.16
CA GLY A 287 11.35 19.38 -18.21
C GLY A 287 10.53 19.38 -16.92
N THR A 288 10.87 20.15 -15.89
CA THR A 288 9.95 20.42 -14.78
C THR A 288 8.92 21.49 -15.19
N THR A 289 7.65 21.30 -14.84
CA THR A 289 6.51 22.07 -15.38
C THR A 289 6.32 23.46 -14.76
N ARG A 290 6.99 23.77 -13.65
CA ARG A 290 6.90 25.07 -12.98
C ARG A 290 8.26 25.43 -12.37
N GLY A 291 8.90 26.47 -12.89
CA GLY A 291 9.83 27.26 -12.09
C GLY A 291 9.05 27.98 -10.99
N PRO A 292 9.63 28.21 -9.80
CA PRO A 292 8.98 29.03 -8.79
C PRO A 292 8.78 30.45 -9.37
N GLN A 293 7.54 30.93 -9.36
CA GLN A 293 7.15 32.29 -9.76
C GLN A 293 7.67 33.39 -8.81
N ASP A 294 8.80 33.18 -8.13
CA ASP A 294 9.45 34.21 -7.31
C ASP A 294 10.82 34.55 -7.88
N ASN A 295 10.80 35.47 -8.85
CA ASN A 295 11.95 36.31 -9.15
C ASN A 295 12.32 37.08 -7.88
N THR A 296 13.29 36.60 -7.08
CA THR A 296 14.28 37.41 -6.29
C THR A 296 14.97 36.69 -5.12
N LYS A 297 14.68 35.42 -4.78
CA LYS A 297 15.44 34.72 -3.73
C LYS A 297 16.51 33.79 -4.31
N ARG A 298 17.77 34.19 -4.14
CA ARG A 298 18.99 33.43 -4.47
C ARG A 298 18.83 31.97 -4.05
N PHE A 299 18.86 31.05 -5.02
CA PHE A 299 19.09 29.63 -4.76
C PHE A 299 20.48 29.48 -4.16
N THR A 300 20.55 29.28 -2.85
CA THR A 300 21.73 28.74 -2.20
C THR A 300 21.92 27.30 -2.70
N VAL A 301 22.96 27.10 -3.50
CA VAL A 301 23.41 25.80 -3.97
C VAL A 301 23.75 24.94 -2.75
N GLY A 302 23.00 23.87 -2.50
CA GLY A 302 23.40 22.84 -1.52
C GLY A 302 22.34 22.20 -0.62
N SER A 303 21.08 22.65 -0.57
CA SER A 303 20.09 22.00 0.31
C SER A 303 19.50 20.71 -0.29
N ALA A 304 19.30 19.70 0.57
CA ALA A 304 18.69 18.41 0.19
C ALA A 304 17.24 18.55 -0.35
N ASP A 305 16.60 19.69 -0.08
CA ASP A 305 15.19 19.93 -0.41
C ASP A 305 14.94 20.18 -1.90
N SER A 306 15.92 20.76 -2.63
CA SER A 306 15.79 21.02 -4.08
C SER A 306 15.76 19.73 -4.92
N ALA A 307 16.56 18.73 -4.54
CA ALA A 307 16.59 17.43 -5.22
C ALA A 307 15.33 16.58 -4.94
N ALA A 308 14.74 16.72 -3.75
CA ALA A 308 13.48 16.08 -3.42
C ALA A 308 12.31 16.70 -4.19
N LEU A 309 12.32 18.03 -4.38
CA LEU A 309 11.29 18.75 -5.14
C LEU A 309 11.32 18.37 -6.63
N SER A 310 12.50 18.37 -7.27
CA SER A 310 12.62 17.99 -8.69
C SER A 310 12.21 16.54 -8.93
N THR A 311 12.53 15.64 -8.00
CA THR A 311 12.13 14.23 -8.08
C THR A 311 10.60 14.07 -8.04
N LYS A 312 9.90 14.85 -7.20
CA LYS A 312 8.44 14.85 -7.14
C LYS A 312 7.82 15.35 -8.45
N GLN A 313 8.33 16.46 -8.99
CA GLN A 313 7.86 17.03 -10.26
C GLN A 313 8.04 16.06 -11.43
N TRP A 314 9.20 15.40 -11.53
CA TRP A 314 9.43 14.37 -12.54
C TRP A 314 8.53 13.16 -12.38
N LEU A 315 8.27 12.75 -11.15
CA LEU A 315 7.40 11.61 -10.87
C LEU A 315 5.93 11.93 -11.19
N GLU A 316 5.49 13.16 -10.98
CA GLU A 316 4.20 13.65 -11.46
C GLU A 316 4.14 13.68 -13.00
N LYS A 317 5.17 14.22 -13.65
CA LYS A 317 5.28 14.23 -15.12
C LYS A 317 5.27 12.82 -15.74
N MET A 318 6.00 11.88 -15.17
CA MET A 318 5.97 10.48 -15.65
C MET A 318 4.60 9.84 -15.46
N ARG A 319 3.88 10.18 -14.38
CA ARG A 319 2.51 9.70 -14.17
C ARG A 319 1.54 10.29 -15.18
N THR A 320 1.61 11.59 -15.44
CA THR A 320 0.73 12.22 -16.44
C THR A 320 1.01 11.74 -17.86
N LEU A 321 2.28 11.46 -18.19
CA LEU A 321 2.66 10.95 -19.50
C LEU A 321 2.33 9.47 -19.71
N PHE A 322 2.50 8.61 -18.69
CA PHE A 322 2.39 7.15 -18.86
C PHE A 322 1.15 6.52 -18.25
N ILE A 323 0.52 7.14 -17.25
CA ILE A 323 -0.56 6.53 -16.46
C ILE A 323 -1.87 7.32 -16.55
N SER A 324 -1.82 8.65 -16.50
CA SER A 324 -3.01 9.50 -16.43
C SER A 324 -3.01 10.56 -17.53
N LYS A 325 -3.57 10.20 -18.69
CA LYS A 325 -3.81 11.13 -19.80
C LYS A 325 -5.25 11.63 -19.78
N GLY A 326 -5.47 12.90 -20.11
CA GLY A 326 -6.81 13.41 -20.39
C GLY A 326 -7.32 12.86 -21.73
N SER A 327 -8.62 12.59 -21.81
CA SER A 327 -9.29 12.21 -23.06
C SER A 327 -10.19 13.34 -23.53
N GLY A 328 -10.12 13.67 -24.83
CA GLY A 328 -11.02 14.64 -25.45
C GLY A 328 -12.48 14.16 -25.55
N PHE A 329 -12.71 12.84 -25.46
CA PHE A 329 -14.03 12.21 -25.56
C PHE A 329 -14.46 11.64 -24.21
N SER A 330 -14.62 12.52 -23.22
CA SER A 330 -15.14 12.16 -21.90
C SER A 330 -15.93 13.32 -21.29
N SER A 331 -16.85 13.01 -20.38
CA SER A 331 -17.61 14.00 -19.61
C SER A 331 -17.68 13.63 -18.13
N ARG A 332 -17.98 14.60 -17.29
CA ARG A 332 -18.24 14.41 -15.87
C ARG A 332 -19.53 15.11 -15.49
N SER A 333 -20.41 14.42 -14.76
CA SER A 333 -21.66 14.99 -14.27
C SER A 333 -22.08 14.36 -12.94
N VAL A 334 -23.02 15.00 -12.26
CA VAL A 334 -23.64 14.54 -11.01
C VAL A 334 -24.63 13.42 -11.29
N LEU A 335 -24.64 12.43 -10.41
CA LEU A 335 -25.46 11.23 -10.51
C LEU A 335 -26.81 11.38 -9.80
N THR A 336 -27.86 10.84 -10.39
CA THR A 336 -29.22 10.75 -9.84
C THR A 336 -29.82 9.37 -10.07
N GLY A 337 -30.69 8.92 -9.16
CA GLY A 337 -31.33 7.62 -9.22
C GLY A 337 -32.69 7.65 -9.92
N ASP A 338 -32.93 6.69 -10.81
CA ASP A 338 -34.23 6.46 -11.44
C ASP A 338 -34.50 4.93 -11.49
N PRO A 339 -35.43 4.40 -10.69
CA PRO A 339 -35.69 2.95 -10.63
C PRO A 339 -36.50 2.42 -11.82
N TYR A 340 -37.06 3.29 -12.66
CA TYR A 340 -37.87 2.90 -13.81
C TYR A 340 -37.05 2.67 -15.08
N ILE A 341 -35.79 3.10 -15.09
CA ILE A 341 -34.87 2.78 -16.19
C ILE A 341 -34.21 1.42 -15.94
N GLY A 342 -33.97 0.68 -17.03
CA GLY A 342 -33.29 -0.61 -16.95
C GLY A 342 -31.85 -0.48 -16.44
N LEU A 343 -31.36 -1.50 -15.74
CA LEU A 343 -30.02 -1.59 -15.16
C LEU A 343 -28.88 -1.39 -16.17
N GLY A 344 -29.10 -1.78 -17.43
CA GLY A 344 -28.15 -1.61 -18.54
C GLY A 344 -28.25 -0.27 -19.27
N VAL A 345 -29.06 0.68 -18.78
CA VAL A 345 -29.33 1.97 -19.43
C VAL A 345 -28.82 3.11 -18.55
N VAL A 346 -28.29 4.16 -19.19
CA VAL A 346 -27.89 5.40 -18.52
C VAL A 346 -28.58 6.60 -19.15
N GLY A 347 -29.18 7.45 -18.33
CA GLY A 347 -29.72 8.73 -18.75
C GLY A 347 -28.62 9.77 -18.93
N LEU A 348 -28.46 10.31 -20.14
CA LEU A 348 -27.55 11.40 -20.45
C LEU A 348 -28.30 12.71 -20.70
N PRO A 349 -27.86 13.84 -20.09
CA PRO A 349 -28.40 15.16 -20.40
C PRO A 349 -28.24 15.54 -21.87
N SER A 350 -29.28 16.14 -22.44
CA SER A 350 -29.26 16.60 -23.84
C SER A 350 -28.12 17.59 -24.13
N GLU A 351 -27.69 18.37 -23.13
CA GLU A 351 -26.53 19.28 -23.22
C GLU A 351 -25.21 18.56 -23.48
N VAL A 352 -25.00 17.40 -22.85
CA VAL A 352 -23.80 16.58 -23.01
C VAL A 352 -23.86 15.85 -24.35
N ALA A 353 -25.02 15.25 -24.67
CA ALA A 353 -25.24 14.54 -25.92
C ALA A 353 -25.02 15.43 -27.16
N LYS A 354 -25.34 16.73 -27.08
CA LYS A 354 -25.14 17.70 -28.17
C LYS A 354 -23.67 18.05 -28.44
N ARG A 355 -22.78 17.90 -27.45
CA ARG A 355 -21.35 18.25 -27.56
C ARG A 355 -20.47 17.07 -27.94
N MET A 356 -20.87 15.87 -27.54
CA MET A 356 -20.11 14.64 -27.78
C MET A 356 -20.45 14.05 -29.14
N THR A 357 -19.48 13.38 -29.76
CA THR A 357 -19.65 12.76 -31.09
C THR A 357 -19.11 11.33 -31.15
N PHE A 358 -19.67 10.57 -32.09
CA PHE A 358 -19.20 9.26 -32.53
C PHE A 358 -18.90 9.30 -34.03
N GLU A 359 -17.78 8.71 -34.42
CA GLU A 359 -17.45 8.46 -35.82
C GLU A 359 -18.14 7.17 -36.31
N GLU A 360 -18.90 7.26 -37.39
CA GLU A 360 -19.56 6.12 -38.02
C GLU A 360 -19.34 6.12 -39.54
N GLN A 361 -18.91 4.99 -40.10
CA GLN A 361 -18.71 4.85 -41.54
C GLN A 361 -20.03 4.57 -42.26
N VAL A 362 -20.26 5.27 -43.38
CA VAL A 362 -21.42 5.09 -44.24
C VAL A 362 -21.28 3.80 -45.03
N THR A 363 -22.26 2.94 -44.88
CA THR A 363 -22.45 1.65 -45.54
C THR A 363 -23.81 1.64 -46.21
N ASP A 364 -24.04 0.68 -47.11
CA ASP A 364 -25.34 0.53 -47.77
C ASP A 364 -26.51 0.30 -46.78
N ILE A 365 -26.21 -0.26 -45.60
CA ILE A 365 -27.21 -0.60 -44.59
C ILE A 365 -27.63 0.63 -43.77
N ASN A 366 -26.66 1.47 -43.37
CA ASN A 366 -26.91 2.60 -42.46
C ASN A 366 -27.10 3.94 -43.18
N ILE A 367 -26.92 4.03 -44.51
CA ILE A 367 -27.00 5.28 -45.27
C ILE A 367 -28.32 6.04 -45.06
N ASN A 368 -29.46 5.36 -45.09
CA ASN A 368 -30.78 5.98 -44.90
C ASN A 368 -30.92 6.57 -43.48
N ARG A 369 -30.44 5.84 -42.47
CA ARG A 369 -30.46 6.28 -41.07
C ARG A 369 -29.52 7.46 -40.84
N LEU A 370 -28.32 7.41 -41.43
CA LEU A 370 -27.33 8.49 -41.31
C LEU A 370 -27.75 9.75 -42.08
N GLN A 371 -28.43 9.60 -43.21
CA GLN A 371 -29.00 10.74 -43.93
C GLN A 371 -30.05 11.46 -43.08
N ASP A 372 -30.94 10.71 -42.40
CA ASP A 372 -31.90 11.30 -41.45
C ASP A 372 -31.20 12.03 -40.28
N VAL A 373 -30.07 11.52 -39.79
CA VAL A 373 -29.25 12.19 -38.75
C VAL A 373 -28.65 13.51 -39.26
N VAL A 374 -28.19 13.54 -40.52
CA VAL A 374 -27.70 14.76 -41.19
C VAL A 374 -28.84 15.75 -41.38
N ASP A 375 -29.99 15.29 -41.88
CA ASP A 375 -31.17 16.11 -42.16
C ASP A 375 -31.75 16.73 -40.88
N LYS A 376 -31.67 16.02 -39.74
CA LYS A 376 -32.01 16.51 -38.40
C LYS A 376 -30.97 17.46 -37.78
N GLY A 377 -29.85 17.72 -38.46
CA GLY A 377 -28.78 18.60 -37.95
C GLY A 377 -28.02 18.02 -36.76
N LEU A 378 -28.00 16.70 -36.61
CA LEU A 378 -27.27 16.00 -35.54
C LEU A 378 -25.84 15.62 -35.94
N CYS A 379 -25.44 15.93 -37.18
CA CYS A 379 -24.09 15.74 -37.71
C CYS A 379 -23.28 17.04 -37.65
N LEU A 380 -22.02 16.97 -37.18
CA LEU A 380 -21.11 18.13 -37.14
C LEU A 380 -20.16 18.17 -38.34
N THR A 381 -19.55 17.04 -38.67
CA THR A 381 -18.52 16.94 -39.71
C THR A 381 -18.65 15.62 -40.45
N TYR A 382 -18.25 15.58 -41.72
CA TYR A 382 -18.01 14.34 -42.44
C TYR A 382 -16.61 14.34 -43.06
N ARG A 383 -16.00 13.16 -43.14
CA ARG A 383 -14.69 12.94 -43.74
C ARG A 383 -14.86 12.16 -45.04
N ASP A 384 -14.21 12.65 -46.09
CA ASP A 384 -14.12 12.00 -47.40
C ASP A 384 -12.62 11.84 -47.72
N GLY A 385 -12.12 10.60 -47.64
CA GLY A 385 -10.68 10.31 -47.66
C GLY A 385 -9.93 10.99 -46.50
N GLN A 386 -8.98 11.87 -46.82
CA GLN A 386 -8.20 12.63 -45.81
C GLN A 386 -8.82 14.00 -45.48
N ALA A 387 -9.78 14.48 -46.28
CA ALA A 387 -10.39 15.81 -46.08
C ALA A 387 -11.57 15.73 -45.11
N THR A 388 -11.63 16.65 -44.15
CA THR A 388 -12.74 16.77 -43.19
C THR A 388 -13.54 18.04 -43.50
N TYR A 389 -14.85 17.89 -43.68
CA TYR A 389 -15.77 18.97 -44.01
C TYR A 389 -16.72 19.24 -42.83
N ALA A 390 -16.88 20.51 -42.46
CA ALA A 390 -17.83 20.92 -41.43
C ALA A 390 -19.22 21.15 -42.03
N ILE A 391 -20.24 20.53 -41.44
CA ILE A 391 -21.64 20.76 -41.77
C ILE A 391 -22.10 21.90 -40.85
N THR A 392 -21.98 23.13 -41.34
CA THR A 392 -22.45 24.30 -40.58
C THR A 392 -23.96 24.42 -40.71
N VAL A 393 -24.64 24.61 -39.58
CA VAL A 393 -26.06 24.95 -39.52
C VAL A 393 -26.28 26.29 -40.24
N GLY A 394 -26.68 26.25 -41.52
CA GLY A 394 -26.92 27.44 -42.34
C GLY A 394 -26.44 27.39 -43.80
N SER A 395 -25.65 26.39 -44.22
CA SER A 395 -25.34 26.20 -45.64
C SER A 395 -26.58 25.63 -46.36
N LYS A 396 -27.15 26.37 -47.32
CA LYS A 396 -28.36 25.97 -48.10
C LYS A 396 -28.17 24.73 -49.01
N GLY A 397 -27.08 24.00 -48.88
CA GLY A 397 -26.80 22.81 -49.69
C GLY A 397 -27.26 21.55 -48.96
N TYR A 398 -28.14 20.77 -49.58
CA TYR A 398 -28.51 19.44 -49.09
C TYR A 398 -27.29 18.51 -49.26
N THR A 399 -26.64 18.11 -48.16
CA THR A 399 -25.48 17.23 -48.19
C THR A 399 -25.95 15.78 -48.31
N THR A 400 -25.86 15.21 -49.52
CA THR A 400 -26.12 13.77 -49.75
C THR A 400 -24.89 12.94 -49.43
N LEU A 401 -25.05 11.96 -48.53
CA LEU A 401 -24.01 11.04 -48.11
C LEU A 401 -23.66 10.00 -49.17
N LYS A 402 -22.42 9.55 -49.20
CA LYS A 402 -21.92 8.46 -50.04
C LYS A 402 -21.29 7.34 -49.21
N VAL A 403 -21.37 6.12 -49.72
CA VAL A 403 -20.73 4.94 -49.12
C VAL A 403 -19.22 5.16 -49.04
N GLY A 404 -18.64 4.81 -47.88
CA GLY A 404 -17.22 4.99 -47.60
C GLY A 404 -16.88 6.29 -46.87
N GLN A 405 -17.77 7.28 -46.82
CA GLN A 405 -17.59 8.49 -46.02
C GLN A 405 -17.70 8.18 -44.52
N THR A 406 -16.96 8.89 -43.67
CA THR A 406 -17.05 8.75 -42.21
C THR A 406 -17.72 9.99 -41.63
N ILE A 407 -18.78 9.79 -40.86
CA ILE A 407 -19.60 10.87 -40.30
C ILE A 407 -19.34 10.99 -38.81
N SER A 408 -19.15 12.21 -38.32
CA SER A 408 -19.12 12.53 -36.90
C SER A 408 -20.51 13.01 -36.45
N ARG A 409 -21.30 12.10 -35.91
CA ARG A 409 -22.66 12.37 -35.43
C ARG A 409 -22.71 12.54 -33.91
N ARG A 410 -23.70 13.27 -33.42
CA ARG A 410 -24.01 13.38 -31.98
C ARG A 410 -24.53 12.05 -31.41
N ILE A 411 -24.53 11.97 -30.09
CA ILE A 411 -25.04 10.81 -29.34
C ILE A 411 -26.56 10.72 -29.54
N VAL A 412 -27.04 9.49 -29.76
CA VAL A 412 -28.46 9.15 -29.85
C VAL A 412 -28.77 7.98 -28.91
N ASP A 413 -30.06 7.73 -28.69
CA ASP A 413 -30.51 6.61 -27.86
C ASP A 413 -30.00 5.27 -28.39
N GLY A 414 -29.57 4.40 -27.48
CA GLY A 414 -28.98 3.09 -27.78
C GLY A 414 -27.47 3.13 -28.08
N ASP A 415 -26.83 4.29 -28.08
CA ASP A 415 -25.36 4.36 -28.17
C ASP A 415 -24.69 3.78 -26.92
N VAL A 416 -23.51 3.19 -27.10
CA VAL A 416 -22.78 2.54 -26.00
C VAL A 416 -21.83 3.54 -25.37
N VAL A 417 -21.94 3.68 -24.06
CA VAL A 417 -21.04 4.49 -23.24
C VAL A 417 -20.59 3.66 -22.06
N PHE A 418 -19.46 4.00 -21.44
CA PHE A 418 -19.08 3.37 -20.18
C PHE A 418 -18.80 4.41 -19.11
N LEU A 419 -19.23 4.08 -17.90
CA LEU A 419 -19.09 4.92 -16.72
C LEU A 419 -17.99 4.42 -15.82
N ASN A 420 -17.33 5.34 -15.14
CA ASN A 420 -16.39 5.07 -14.06
C ASN A 420 -16.65 6.02 -12.89
N ARG A 421 -16.69 5.49 -11.67
CA ARG A 421 -16.69 6.30 -10.44
C ARG A 421 -15.33 6.21 -9.74
N PRO A 422 -14.51 7.28 -9.75
CA PRO A 422 -13.27 7.33 -8.98
C PRO A 422 -13.55 7.42 -7.46
N PRO A 423 -12.71 6.81 -6.60
CA PRO A 423 -11.54 5.98 -6.93
C PRO A 423 -11.95 4.56 -7.37
N SER A 424 -11.42 4.11 -8.51
CA SER A 424 -11.72 2.78 -9.08
C SER A 424 -10.91 1.68 -8.37
N THR A 425 -11.37 1.24 -7.20
CA THR A 425 -10.73 0.16 -6.42
C THR A 425 -11.25 -1.24 -6.77
N HIS A 426 -12.28 -1.34 -7.61
CA HIS A 426 -12.90 -2.58 -8.05
C HIS A 426 -13.08 -2.60 -9.59
N LYS A 427 -13.04 -3.78 -10.24
CA LYS A 427 -13.35 -3.97 -11.68
C LYS A 427 -14.71 -3.36 -12.04
N HIS A 428 -15.73 -3.74 -11.28
CA HIS A 428 -17.12 -3.25 -11.34
C HIS A 428 -17.35 -1.76 -11.12
N SER A 429 -16.32 -0.98 -10.75
CA SER A 429 -16.42 0.48 -10.79
C SER A 429 -16.44 1.02 -12.22
N LEU A 430 -16.18 0.17 -13.23
CA LEU A 430 -16.23 0.50 -14.65
C LEU A 430 -17.19 -0.44 -15.39
N GLN A 431 -18.26 0.13 -15.95
CA GLN A 431 -19.33 -0.62 -16.61
C GLN A 431 -19.86 0.10 -17.85
N ALA A 432 -20.30 -0.68 -18.84
CA ALA A 432 -20.89 -0.20 -20.08
C ALA A 432 -22.43 -0.24 -20.03
N PHE A 433 -23.03 0.79 -20.61
CA PHE A 433 -24.46 1.07 -20.62
C PHE A 433 -24.89 1.54 -22.01
N TYR A 434 -26.18 1.39 -22.28
CA TYR A 434 -26.85 2.03 -23.40
C TYR A 434 -27.32 3.43 -22.99
N ALA A 435 -26.99 4.44 -23.79
CA ALA A 435 -27.38 5.81 -23.56
C ALA A 435 -28.88 6.01 -23.86
N TYR A 436 -29.54 6.79 -23.01
CA TYR A 436 -30.87 7.34 -23.21
C TYR A 436 -30.80 8.85 -22.97
N VAL A 437 -31.18 9.67 -23.94
CA VAL A 437 -31.07 11.12 -23.85
C VAL A 437 -32.33 11.70 -23.20
N HIS A 438 -32.16 12.54 -22.20
CA HIS A 438 -33.26 13.25 -21.52
C HIS A 438 -32.95 14.75 -21.35
N ASP A 439 -33.98 15.51 -20.98
CA ASP A 439 -33.91 16.98 -20.92
C ASP A 439 -33.37 17.52 -19.59
N ASP A 440 -33.27 16.70 -18.54
CA ASP A 440 -32.69 17.15 -17.26
C ASP A 440 -31.17 17.32 -17.35
N HIS A 441 -30.58 17.94 -16.31
CA HIS A 441 -29.16 18.31 -16.27
C HIS A 441 -28.24 17.28 -15.58
N THR A 442 -28.79 16.21 -14.99
CA THR A 442 -28.04 15.19 -14.23
C THR A 442 -27.98 13.86 -14.98
N VAL A 443 -26.99 13.02 -14.68
CA VAL A 443 -26.94 11.66 -15.24
C VAL A 443 -27.82 10.75 -14.41
N LYS A 444 -28.69 9.97 -15.05
CA LYS A 444 -29.59 9.03 -14.37
C LYS A 444 -29.08 7.60 -14.47
N ILE A 445 -29.04 6.90 -13.34
CA ILE A 445 -28.81 5.46 -13.31
C ILE A 445 -29.85 4.78 -12.43
N ASN A 446 -30.01 3.48 -12.65
CA ASN A 446 -30.80 2.66 -11.78
C ASN A 446 -30.16 2.54 -10.36
N PRO A 447 -30.91 2.75 -9.25
CA PRO A 447 -30.40 2.70 -7.88
C PRO A 447 -29.68 1.40 -7.48
N LEU A 448 -30.03 0.24 -8.05
CA LEU A 448 -29.31 -1.02 -7.75
C LEU A 448 -27.85 -0.99 -8.24
N MET A 449 -27.52 -0.11 -9.19
CA MET A 449 -26.15 0.11 -9.69
C MET A 449 -25.26 0.87 -8.69
N CYS A 450 -25.83 1.47 -7.64
CA CYS A 450 -25.06 2.14 -6.61
C CYS A 450 -24.14 1.20 -5.83
N GLY A 451 -24.52 -0.08 -5.65
CA GLY A 451 -23.67 -1.09 -5.02
C GLY A 451 -22.32 -1.29 -5.75
N PRO A 452 -22.35 -1.69 -7.04
CA PRO A 452 -21.15 -1.83 -7.88
C PRO A 452 -20.24 -0.58 -7.93
N PHE A 453 -20.83 0.61 -8.07
CA PHE A 453 -20.06 1.87 -8.07
C PHE A 453 -19.66 2.34 -6.67
N SER A 454 -20.19 1.71 -5.62
CA SER A 454 -20.16 2.20 -4.24
C SER A 454 -20.55 3.68 -4.16
N ALA A 455 -21.55 4.06 -4.97
CA ALA A 455 -22.03 5.42 -5.16
C ALA A 455 -23.22 5.72 -4.26
N ASP A 456 -23.43 7.00 -4.01
CA ASP A 456 -24.68 7.54 -3.46
C ASP A 456 -25.16 8.72 -4.32
N PHE A 457 -26.22 9.37 -3.88
CA PHE A 457 -26.85 10.50 -4.60
C PHE A 457 -26.71 11.82 -3.81
N ASP A 458 -25.63 11.98 -3.03
CA ASP A 458 -25.40 13.17 -2.19
C ASP A 458 -24.64 14.32 -2.90
N GLY A 459 -24.34 14.15 -4.19
CA GLY A 459 -23.47 15.04 -4.98
C GLY A 459 -22.35 14.30 -5.72
N ASP A 460 -22.30 12.98 -5.59
CA ASP A 460 -21.42 12.08 -6.31
C ASP A 460 -21.36 12.35 -7.83
N CYS A 461 -20.14 12.37 -8.36
CA CYS A 461 -19.88 12.59 -9.78
C CYS A 461 -19.31 11.35 -10.45
N VAL A 462 -19.81 11.05 -11.65
CA VAL A 462 -19.32 9.94 -12.49
C VAL A 462 -18.58 10.48 -13.72
N HIS A 463 -17.59 9.73 -14.18
CA HIS A 463 -16.89 9.98 -15.44
C HIS A 463 -17.48 9.09 -16.52
N ILE A 464 -17.88 9.68 -17.65
CA ILE A 464 -18.44 8.98 -18.80
C ILE A 464 -17.43 9.03 -19.93
N TYR A 465 -17.23 7.90 -20.59
CA TYR A 465 -16.32 7.76 -21.72
C TYR A 465 -17.07 7.23 -22.94
N TYR A 466 -16.70 7.77 -24.11
CA TYR A 466 -17.37 7.53 -25.38
C TYR A 466 -16.44 6.74 -26.32
N PRO A 467 -16.61 5.41 -26.45
CA PRO A 467 -15.72 4.57 -27.26
C PRO A 467 -15.83 4.91 -28.75
N GLN A 468 -14.75 5.44 -29.34
CA GLN A 468 -14.75 5.94 -30.72
C GLN A 468 -14.62 4.82 -31.77
N SER A 469 -13.76 3.83 -31.53
CA SER A 469 -13.54 2.75 -32.49
C SER A 469 -14.55 1.61 -32.30
N LEU A 470 -14.90 0.91 -33.39
CA LEU A 470 -15.78 -0.26 -33.34
C LEU A 470 -15.20 -1.37 -32.47
N ALA A 471 -13.87 -1.57 -32.49
CA ALA A 471 -13.20 -2.54 -31.63
C ALA A 471 -13.37 -2.19 -30.13
N ALA A 472 -13.21 -0.91 -29.76
CA ALA A 472 -13.42 -0.47 -28.37
C ALA A 472 -14.90 -0.57 -27.95
N LYS A 473 -15.83 -0.30 -28.87
CA LYS A 473 -17.27 -0.49 -28.63
C LYS A 473 -17.62 -1.96 -28.39
N ALA A 474 -17.06 -2.87 -29.20
CA ALA A 474 -17.24 -4.31 -29.03
C ALA A 474 -16.63 -4.82 -27.72
N GLU A 475 -15.43 -4.35 -27.36
CA GLU A 475 -14.79 -4.68 -26.09
C GLU A 475 -15.63 -4.19 -24.89
N ALA A 476 -16.16 -2.97 -24.96
CA ALA A 476 -17.02 -2.43 -23.91
C ALA A 476 -18.32 -3.25 -23.75
N LEU A 477 -18.96 -3.65 -24.84
CA LEU A 477 -20.18 -4.47 -24.80
C LEU A 477 -19.93 -5.88 -24.27
N GLU A 478 -18.87 -6.55 -24.71
CA GLU A 478 -18.63 -7.96 -24.36
C GLU A 478 -17.93 -8.14 -23.00
N LEU A 479 -17.21 -7.13 -22.49
CA LEU A 479 -16.47 -7.24 -21.22
C LEU A 479 -17.00 -6.33 -20.11
N PHE A 480 -17.52 -5.15 -20.44
CA PHE A 480 -17.92 -4.14 -19.45
C PHE A 480 -19.43 -4.06 -19.21
N SER A 481 -20.25 -4.70 -20.05
CA SER A 481 -21.69 -4.64 -19.90
C SER A 481 -22.14 -5.19 -18.54
N VAL A 482 -23.24 -4.63 -18.03
CA VAL A 482 -23.82 -5.01 -16.74
C VAL A 482 -24.15 -6.50 -16.69
N GLU A 483 -24.64 -7.08 -17.79
CA GLU A 483 -24.91 -8.52 -17.93
C GLU A 483 -23.67 -9.39 -17.68
N ARG A 484 -22.49 -8.97 -18.14
CA ARG A 484 -21.23 -9.73 -17.98
C ARG A 484 -20.59 -9.54 -16.60
N GLN A 485 -21.02 -8.53 -15.83
CA GLN A 485 -20.46 -8.18 -14.53
C GLN A 485 -21.40 -8.45 -13.33
N LEU A 486 -22.42 -9.28 -13.52
CA LEU A 486 -23.35 -9.67 -12.45
C LEU A 486 -22.65 -10.39 -11.28
N ILE A 487 -21.56 -11.12 -11.53
CA ILE A 487 -20.78 -11.82 -10.50
C ILE A 487 -19.61 -10.94 -10.03
N SER A 488 -19.45 -10.82 -8.72
CA SER A 488 -18.29 -10.18 -8.08
C SER A 488 -16.99 -10.94 -8.38
N SER A 489 -16.04 -10.28 -9.04
CA SER A 489 -14.69 -10.85 -9.24
C SER A 489 -13.90 -11.04 -7.94
N HIS A 490 -14.31 -10.38 -6.85
CA HIS A 490 -13.65 -10.49 -5.55
C HIS A 490 -14.19 -11.62 -4.70
N SER A 491 -15.51 -11.82 -4.70
CA SER A 491 -16.20 -12.74 -3.78
C SER A 491 -16.86 -13.95 -4.45
N GLY A 492 -17.03 -13.94 -5.77
CA GLY A 492 -17.83 -14.93 -6.50
C GLY A 492 -19.35 -14.81 -6.28
N LYS A 493 -19.82 -13.86 -5.47
CA LYS A 493 -21.25 -13.63 -5.21
C LYS A 493 -21.88 -12.66 -6.20
N VAL A 494 -23.21 -12.67 -6.30
CA VAL A 494 -23.95 -11.70 -7.11
C VAL A 494 -23.70 -10.28 -6.59
N ASN A 495 -23.34 -9.38 -7.51
CA ASN A 495 -22.97 -8.00 -7.26
C ASN A 495 -24.19 -7.07 -7.11
N LEU A 496 -25.25 -7.32 -7.88
CA LEU A 496 -26.52 -6.63 -7.75
C LEU A 496 -27.37 -7.30 -6.67
N GLN A 497 -27.71 -6.54 -5.64
CA GLN A 497 -28.55 -6.99 -4.53
C GLN A 497 -29.61 -5.93 -4.29
N LEU A 498 -30.79 -6.36 -3.85
CA LEU A 498 -31.82 -5.41 -3.41
C LEU A 498 -31.27 -4.57 -2.27
N GLY A 499 -31.30 -3.25 -2.47
CA GLY A 499 -30.80 -2.25 -1.54
C GLY A 499 -31.83 -1.16 -1.31
N ASN A 500 -31.68 -0.44 -0.19
CA ASN A 500 -32.52 0.70 0.20
C ASN A 500 -34.03 0.36 0.06
N ASP A 501 -34.76 1.15 -0.71
CA ASP A 501 -36.21 1.09 -0.86
C ASP A 501 -36.67 -0.23 -1.49
N SER A 502 -35.91 -0.82 -2.42
CA SER A 502 -36.29 -2.09 -3.07
C SER A 502 -36.31 -3.26 -2.08
N LEU A 503 -35.35 -3.29 -1.15
CA LEU A 503 -35.30 -4.30 -0.10
C LEU A 503 -36.42 -4.10 0.92
N VAL A 504 -36.70 -2.83 1.25
CA VAL A 504 -37.76 -2.46 2.18
C VAL A 504 -39.13 -2.80 1.59
N ALA A 505 -39.36 -2.51 0.31
CA ALA A 505 -40.57 -2.89 -0.41
C ALA A 505 -40.78 -4.40 -0.35
N MET A 506 -39.76 -5.23 -0.63
CA MET A 506 -39.87 -6.68 -0.51
C MET A 506 -40.21 -7.16 0.90
N LYS A 507 -39.61 -6.54 1.93
CA LYS A 507 -39.92 -6.87 3.33
C LYS A 507 -41.32 -6.41 3.74
N ALA A 508 -41.76 -5.24 3.30
CA ALA A 508 -43.11 -4.72 3.57
C ALA A 508 -44.16 -5.56 2.85
N MET A 509 -43.90 -5.94 1.60
CA MET A 509 -44.68 -6.92 0.86
C MET A 509 -44.79 -8.21 1.68
N SER A 510 -43.72 -8.80 2.19
CA SER A 510 -43.85 -10.09 2.90
C SER A 510 -44.77 -10.09 4.14
N HIS A 511 -45.12 -8.92 4.70
CA HIS A 511 -46.18 -8.80 5.71
C HIS A 511 -47.60 -8.83 5.13
N THR A 512 -47.81 -8.31 3.92
CA THR A 512 -49.11 -8.22 3.25
C THR A 512 -49.46 -9.52 2.53
N THR A 513 -49.86 -10.54 3.29
CA THR A 513 -50.10 -11.91 2.75
C THR A 513 -51.10 -12.00 1.59
N MET A 514 -52.04 -11.06 1.46
CA MET A 514 -53.10 -11.06 0.46
C MET A 514 -53.27 -9.68 -0.19
N LEU A 515 -53.42 -9.65 -1.51
CA LEU A 515 -53.61 -8.45 -2.34
C LEU A 515 -55.01 -8.44 -2.95
N HIS A 516 -55.67 -7.27 -2.90
CA HIS A 516 -56.94 -7.03 -3.58
C HIS A 516 -56.75 -6.91 -5.09
N LYS A 517 -57.85 -7.06 -5.85
CA LYS A 517 -57.84 -7.08 -7.31
C LYS A 517 -57.26 -5.80 -7.93
N GLU A 518 -57.57 -4.64 -7.38
CA GLU A 518 -57.12 -3.34 -7.91
C GLU A 518 -55.59 -3.22 -7.80
N LEU A 519 -55.06 -3.51 -6.61
CA LEU A 519 -53.63 -3.47 -6.33
C LEU A 519 -52.87 -4.54 -7.14
N ALA A 520 -53.41 -5.76 -7.22
CA ALA A 520 -52.81 -6.84 -8.01
C ALA A 520 -52.74 -6.47 -9.50
N ASN A 521 -53.80 -5.88 -10.06
CA ASN A 521 -53.82 -5.45 -11.45
C ASN A 521 -52.83 -4.31 -11.73
N GLN A 522 -52.70 -3.34 -10.81
CA GLN A 522 -51.74 -2.25 -10.95
C GLN A 522 -50.30 -2.79 -10.99
N LEU A 523 -49.95 -3.68 -10.04
CA LEU A 523 -48.61 -4.29 -10.01
C LEU A 523 -48.34 -5.16 -11.23
N ALA A 524 -49.37 -5.85 -11.74
CA ALA A 524 -49.25 -6.70 -12.93
C ALA A 524 -48.93 -5.91 -14.21
N MET A 525 -49.13 -4.59 -14.26
CA MET A 525 -48.73 -3.78 -15.42
C MET A 525 -47.22 -3.79 -15.66
N PHE A 526 -46.42 -4.03 -14.62
CA PHE A 526 -44.96 -4.09 -14.70
C PHE A 526 -44.44 -5.49 -15.03
N VAL A 527 -45.32 -6.49 -15.09
CA VAL A 527 -44.98 -7.90 -15.25
C VAL A 527 -45.23 -8.35 -16.70
N PRO A 528 -44.33 -9.16 -17.31
CA PRO A 528 -44.48 -9.58 -18.69
C PRO A 528 -45.63 -10.59 -18.94
N PHE A 529 -46.01 -11.37 -17.93
CA PHE A 529 -47.05 -12.40 -18.02
C PHE A 529 -48.36 -11.97 -17.35
N SER A 530 -49.50 -12.40 -17.91
CA SER A 530 -50.81 -12.21 -17.31
C SER A 530 -50.92 -12.90 -15.96
N LEU A 531 -51.54 -12.23 -14.97
CA LEU A 531 -51.79 -12.80 -13.64
C LEU A 531 -52.49 -14.16 -13.72
N LEU A 532 -52.01 -15.10 -12.91
CA LEU A 532 -52.67 -16.37 -12.66
C LEU A 532 -54.03 -16.17 -11.96
N ALA A 533 -54.86 -17.22 -11.96
CA ALA A 533 -56.10 -17.23 -11.20
C ALA A 533 -55.82 -16.90 -9.70
N PRO A 534 -56.73 -16.16 -9.03
CA PRO A 534 -56.54 -15.75 -7.65
C PRO A 534 -56.35 -16.97 -6.74
N ALA A 535 -55.40 -16.89 -5.81
CA ALA A 535 -55.15 -17.96 -4.84
C ALA A 535 -56.38 -18.23 -3.96
N VAL A 536 -57.14 -17.18 -3.63
CA VAL A 536 -58.39 -17.26 -2.88
C VAL A 536 -59.53 -16.80 -3.77
N ILE A 537 -60.53 -17.66 -4.00
CA ILE A 537 -61.65 -17.38 -4.91
C ILE A 537 -62.90 -16.87 -4.17
N LYS A 538 -63.12 -17.29 -2.91
CA LYS A 538 -64.25 -16.85 -2.05
C LYS A 538 -63.72 -16.48 -0.66
N PRO A 539 -64.25 -15.44 0.01
CA PRO A 539 -65.39 -14.59 -0.36
C PRO A 539 -65.06 -13.42 -1.33
N VAL A 540 -63.80 -13.00 -1.41
CA VAL A 540 -63.30 -11.97 -2.35
C VAL A 540 -62.10 -12.55 -3.10
N PRO A 541 -61.98 -12.37 -4.43
CA PRO A 541 -60.81 -12.84 -5.17
C PRO A 541 -59.56 -12.09 -4.71
N SER A 542 -58.59 -12.82 -4.17
CA SER A 542 -57.33 -12.27 -3.67
C SER A 542 -56.12 -13.03 -4.22
N TRP A 543 -55.05 -12.30 -4.48
CA TRP A 543 -53.77 -12.82 -4.96
C TRP A 543 -52.74 -12.80 -3.84
N THR A 544 -51.78 -13.72 -3.88
CA THR A 544 -50.63 -13.67 -2.98
C THR A 544 -49.46 -12.95 -3.63
N ILE A 545 -48.56 -12.40 -2.83
CA ILE A 545 -47.34 -11.77 -3.34
C ILE A 545 -46.47 -12.74 -4.11
N SER A 546 -46.41 -14.00 -3.66
CA SER A 546 -45.71 -15.04 -4.39
C SER A 546 -46.24 -15.17 -5.81
N GLN A 547 -47.56 -15.06 -6.05
CA GLN A 547 -48.12 -15.07 -7.41
C GLN A 547 -47.70 -13.85 -8.25
N ILE A 548 -47.57 -12.67 -7.63
CA ILE A 548 -47.11 -11.45 -8.31
C ILE A 548 -45.63 -11.56 -8.69
N VAL A 549 -44.77 -11.89 -7.71
CA VAL A 549 -43.32 -12.06 -7.91
C VAL A 549 -43.02 -13.16 -8.91
N GLN A 550 -43.82 -14.24 -8.91
CA GLN A 550 -43.72 -15.31 -9.88
C GLN A 550 -43.82 -14.82 -11.33
N GLY A 551 -44.65 -13.80 -11.58
CA GLY A 551 -44.78 -13.22 -12.91
C GLY A 551 -43.50 -12.54 -13.41
N ALA A 552 -42.60 -12.13 -12.52
CA ALA A 552 -41.31 -11.55 -12.91
C ALA A 552 -40.30 -12.61 -13.40
N PHE A 553 -40.54 -13.89 -13.12
CA PHE A 553 -39.59 -14.96 -13.47
C PHE A 553 -39.50 -15.22 -14.97
N PRO A 554 -38.30 -15.63 -15.47
CA PRO A 554 -38.15 -16.08 -16.84
C PRO A 554 -38.97 -17.35 -17.09
N ALA A 555 -39.36 -17.58 -18.35
CA ALA A 555 -40.17 -18.73 -18.74
C ALA A 555 -39.45 -20.07 -18.51
N ASN A 556 -40.19 -21.08 -18.06
CA ASN A 556 -39.73 -22.45 -17.78
C ASN A 556 -38.52 -22.49 -16.82
N LEU A 557 -38.53 -21.71 -15.76
CA LEU A 557 -37.48 -21.69 -14.73
C LEU A 557 -37.70 -22.83 -13.73
N THR A 558 -36.73 -23.73 -13.64
CA THR A 558 -36.70 -24.75 -12.60
C THR A 558 -35.36 -24.65 -11.88
N CYS A 559 -35.39 -24.25 -10.62
CA CYS A 559 -34.18 -24.07 -9.81
C CYS A 559 -34.44 -24.42 -8.35
N GLN A 560 -33.38 -24.87 -7.68
CA GLN A 560 -33.38 -25.22 -6.27
C GLN A 560 -32.13 -24.64 -5.62
N GLY A 561 -32.33 -23.90 -4.53
CA GLY A 561 -31.29 -23.41 -3.64
C GLY A 561 -31.63 -23.71 -2.18
N ASP A 562 -30.82 -23.17 -1.27
CA ASP A 562 -31.00 -23.40 0.17
C ASP A 562 -32.30 -22.79 0.68
N THR A 563 -32.74 -21.69 0.07
CA THR A 563 -33.88 -20.87 0.52
C THR A 563 -35.08 -20.91 -0.41
N HIS A 564 -34.94 -21.53 -1.59
CA HIS A 564 -35.95 -21.46 -2.64
C HIS A 564 -36.07 -22.77 -3.45
N LEU A 565 -37.30 -23.05 -3.90
CA LEU A 565 -37.63 -24.12 -4.82
C LEU A 565 -38.67 -23.60 -5.82
N VAL A 566 -38.25 -23.50 -7.08
CA VAL A 566 -39.07 -23.04 -8.21
C VAL A 566 -39.12 -24.16 -9.25
N ARG A 567 -40.33 -24.48 -9.75
CA ARG A 567 -40.52 -25.44 -10.86
C ARG A 567 -41.39 -24.82 -11.93
N ASP A 568 -40.97 -24.87 -13.19
CA ASP A 568 -41.71 -24.34 -14.33
C ASP A 568 -42.21 -22.90 -14.10
N SER A 569 -41.34 -22.07 -13.53
CA SER A 569 -41.63 -20.69 -13.13
C SER A 569 -42.75 -20.57 -12.10
N THR A 570 -43.03 -21.61 -11.31
CA THR A 570 -43.95 -21.59 -10.16
C THR A 570 -43.18 -21.66 -8.84
N ILE A 571 -43.49 -20.76 -7.91
CA ILE A 571 -42.85 -20.75 -6.58
C ILE A 571 -43.50 -21.83 -5.72
N ILE A 572 -42.71 -22.85 -5.36
CA ILE A 572 -43.13 -23.88 -4.40
C ILE A 572 -42.69 -23.49 -2.98
N ARG A 573 -41.44 -23.03 -2.84
CA ARG A 573 -40.90 -22.50 -1.59
C ARG A 573 -40.06 -21.28 -1.89
N LEU A 574 -40.29 -20.18 -1.18
CA LEU A 574 -39.42 -19.00 -1.20
C LEU A 574 -39.51 -18.31 0.16
N ASP A 575 -38.38 -18.26 0.87
CA ASP A 575 -38.33 -17.68 2.21
C ASP A 575 -38.28 -16.15 2.17
N LEU A 576 -39.44 -15.51 2.10
CA LEU A 576 -39.61 -14.05 2.06
C LEU A 576 -39.66 -13.38 3.46
N GLY A 577 -39.27 -14.06 4.54
CA GLY A 577 -39.28 -13.48 5.89
C GLY A 577 -38.33 -12.27 6.05
N LYS A 578 -38.65 -11.34 6.97
CA LYS A 578 -37.85 -10.11 7.24
C LYS A 578 -36.33 -10.37 7.31
N GLU A 579 -35.94 -11.48 7.93
CA GLU A 579 -34.55 -11.85 8.18
C GLU A 579 -33.91 -12.69 7.06
N SER A 580 -34.70 -13.31 6.19
CA SER A 580 -34.23 -14.23 5.14
C SER A 580 -34.19 -13.61 3.75
N VAL A 581 -34.95 -12.53 3.47
CA VAL A 581 -35.00 -11.89 2.13
C VAL A 581 -33.63 -11.46 1.62
N GLN A 582 -32.80 -10.89 2.49
CA GLN A 582 -31.48 -10.38 2.09
C GLN A 582 -30.48 -11.49 1.71
N ASP A 583 -30.64 -12.70 2.25
CA ASP A 583 -29.80 -13.86 1.92
C ASP A 583 -30.41 -14.71 0.79
N SER A 584 -31.74 -14.83 0.75
CA SER A 584 -32.47 -15.65 -0.23
C SER A 584 -32.51 -15.03 -1.63
N PHE A 585 -32.57 -13.70 -1.73
CA PHE A 585 -32.65 -13.05 -3.03
C PHE A 585 -31.36 -13.17 -3.85
N PRO A 586 -30.15 -12.96 -3.30
CA PRO A 586 -28.91 -13.24 -4.02
C PRO A 586 -28.78 -14.72 -4.41
N ASP A 587 -29.22 -15.64 -3.56
CA ASP A 587 -29.25 -17.09 -3.85
C ASP A 587 -30.17 -17.40 -5.05
N LEU A 588 -31.37 -16.81 -5.08
CA LEU A 588 -32.31 -16.90 -6.21
C LEU A 588 -31.72 -16.34 -7.50
N VAL A 589 -31.15 -15.13 -7.48
CA VAL A 589 -30.52 -14.53 -8.68
C VAL A 589 -29.34 -15.38 -9.14
N SER A 590 -28.56 -15.95 -8.22
CA SER A 590 -27.43 -16.84 -8.56
C SER A 590 -27.91 -18.13 -9.22
N SER A 591 -29.05 -18.66 -8.80
CA SER A 591 -29.66 -19.85 -9.39
C SER A 591 -30.24 -19.56 -10.77
N ILE A 592 -30.90 -18.41 -10.97
CA ILE A 592 -31.36 -17.97 -12.30
C ILE A 592 -30.16 -17.80 -13.25
N LEU A 593 -29.07 -17.20 -12.76
CA LEU A 593 -27.86 -16.99 -13.54
C LEU A 593 -27.23 -18.31 -14.01
N ARG A 594 -27.24 -19.35 -13.16
CA ARG A 594 -26.72 -20.69 -13.50
C ARG A 594 -27.59 -21.42 -14.52
N GLU A 595 -28.92 -21.39 -14.35
CA GLU A 595 -29.84 -22.19 -15.17
C GLU A 595 -30.24 -21.52 -16.49
N LYS A 596 -30.43 -20.19 -16.50
CA LYS A 596 -30.94 -19.43 -17.67
C LYS A 596 -29.90 -18.53 -18.31
N GLY A 597 -28.93 -18.05 -17.54
CA GLY A 597 -27.87 -17.15 -18.01
C GLY A 597 -28.05 -15.70 -17.55
N PRO A 598 -27.07 -14.83 -17.90
CA PRO A 598 -27.00 -13.46 -17.38
C PRO A 598 -28.07 -12.52 -17.93
N LYS A 599 -28.53 -12.74 -19.16
CA LYS A 599 -29.51 -11.87 -19.82
C LYS A 599 -30.87 -11.94 -19.14
N GLU A 600 -31.31 -13.16 -18.87
CA GLU A 600 -32.56 -13.47 -18.19
C GLU A 600 -32.53 -13.04 -16.72
N ALA A 601 -31.37 -13.17 -16.06
CA ALA A 601 -31.17 -12.66 -14.70
C ALA A 601 -31.26 -11.13 -14.65
N LEU A 602 -30.67 -10.41 -15.62
CA LEU A 602 -30.78 -8.95 -15.72
C LEU A 602 -32.23 -8.51 -16.03
N GLN A 603 -32.91 -9.22 -16.93
CA GLN A 603 -34.30 -8.95 -17.26
C GLN A 603 -35.22 -9.15 -16.05
N PHE A 604 -35.00 -10.20 -15.25
CA PHE A 604 -35.72 -10.43 -14.00
C PHE A 604 -35.59 -9.22 -13.06
N LEU A 605 -34.38 -8.68 -12.88
CA LEU A 605 -34.17 -7.50 -12.03
C LEU A 605 -34.83 -6.23 -12.61
N ASN A 606 -34.76 -6.02 -13.92
CA ASN A 606 -35.40 -4.89 -14.60
C ASN A 606 -36.93 -4.89 -14.48
N VAL A 607 -37.54 -6.07 -14.39
CA VAL A 607 -39.00 -6.23 -14.18
C VAL A 607 -39.34 -6.05 -12.70
N LEU A 608 -38.52 -6.60 -11.81
CA LEU A 608 -38.82 -6.62 -10.39
C LEU A 608 -38.72 -5.23 -9.76
N GLU A 609 -37.70 -4.44 -10.07
CA GLU A 609 -37.47 -3.18 -9.37
C GLU A 609 -38.60 -2.14 -9.54
N PRO A 610 -39.08 -1.83 -10.76
CA PRO A 610 -40.23 -0.94 -10.93
C PRO A 610 -41.47 -1.45 -10.19
N LEU A 611 -41.70 -2.77 -10.19
CA LEU A 611 -42.82 -3.39 -9.47
C LEU A 611 -42.74 -3.15 -7.96
N LEU A 612 -41.54 -3.23 -7.37
CA LEU A 612 -41.32 -2.97 -5.95
C LEU A 612 -41.51 -1.49 -5.60
N MET A 613 -41.07 -0.60 -6.48
CA MET A 613 -41.25 0.84 -6.28
C MET A 613 -42.71 1.25 -6.38
N GLU A 614 -43.46 0.68 -7.31
CA GLU A 614 -44.90 0.91 -7.41
C GLU A 614 -45.63 0.43 -6.16
N PHE A 615 -45.28 -0.75 -5.63
CA PHE A 615 -45.85 -1.22 -4.37
C PHE A 615 -45.59 -0.24 -3.22
N LEU A 616 -44.35 0.21 -3.07
CA LEU A 616 -43.97 1.13 -2.00
C LEU A 616 -44.61 2.51 -2.15
N LEU A 617 -44.82 2.97 -3.39
CA LEU A 617 -45.54 4.21 -3.69
C LEU A 617 -47.01 4.15 -3.25
N LEU A 618 -47.65 2.98 -3.40
CA LEU A 618 -49.05 2.76 -3.05
C LEU A 618 -49.25 2.53 -1.55
N ASP A 619 -48.38 1.75 -0.90
CA ASP A 619 -48.47 1.45 0.53
C ASP A 619 -47.99 2.65 1.39
N GLY A 620 -46.90 3.28 0.95
CA GLY A 620 -46.21 4.36 1.66
C GLY A 620 -45.46 3.85 2.89
N LEU A 621 -44.25 4.37 3.12
CA LEU A 621 -43.50 4.10 4.34
C LEU A 621 -42.94 5.39 4.93
N SER A 622 -43.08 5.56 6.24
CA SER A 622 -42.49 6.66 6.98
C SER A 622 -42.00 6.17 8.34
N ILE A 623 -40.93 6.78 8.84
CA ILE A 623 -40.42 6.57 10.20
C ILE A 623 -40.70 7.82 11.00
N SER A 624 -41.05 7.66 12.27
CA SER A 624 -41.25 8.75 13.23
C SER A 624 -40.40 8.55 14.49
N LEU A 625 -40.39 9.54 15.38
CA LEU A 625 -39.74 9.39 16.69
C LEU A 625 -40.35 8.26 17.56
N ARG A 626 -41.57 7.78 17.25
CA ARG A 626 -42.19 6.67 17.98
C ARG A 626 -41.46 5.35 17.75
N ASP A 627 -40.86 5.18 16.58
CA ASP A 627 -40.14 3.96 16.18
C ASP A 627 -38.79 3.79 16.92
N PHE A 628 -38.33 4.87 17.56
CA PHE A 628 -37.15 4.89 18.42
C PHE A 628 -37.51 4.68 19.90
N ASN A 629 -38.77 4.43 20.25
CA ASN A 629 -39.17 4.21 21.63
C ASN A 629 -38.85 2.76 22.06
N VAL A 630 -37.98 2.61 23.07
CA VAL A 630 -37.67 1.32 23.70
C VAL A 630 -38.27 1.27 25.11
N PRO A 631 -38.81 0.11 25.54
CA PRO A 631 -39.35 -0.04 26.89
C PRO A 631 -38.36 0.40 27.98
N LYS A 632 -38.80 1.27 28.90
CA LYS A 632 -37.96 1.80 29.99
C LYS A 632 -37.29 0.71 30.84
N ALA A 633 -37.98 -0.40 31.09
CA ALA A 633 -37.44 -1.52 31.85
C ALA A 633 -36.15 -2.08 31.24
N LEU A 634 -36.07 -2.17 29.90
CA LEU A 634 -34.85 -2.64 29.21
C LEU A 634 -33.73 -1.62 29.27
N LEU A 635 -34.04 -0.32 29.23
CA LEU A 635 -33.05 0.75 29.38
C LEU A 635 -32.45 0.78 30.80
N GLU A 636 -33.29 0.59 31.82
CA GLU A 636 -32.85 0.52 33.22
C GLU A 636 -31.96 -0.71 33.47
N GLU A 637 -32.31 -1.87 32.90
CA GLU A 637 -31.47 -3.08 32.94
C GLU A 637 -30.12 -2.85 32.25
N ALA A 638 -30.12 -2.27 31.05
CA ALA A 638 -28.91 -1.94 30.32
C ALA A 638 -28.00 -0.97 31.10
N GLN A 639 -28.55 0.07 31.71
CA GLN A 639 -27.79 1.02 32.53
C GLN A 639 -27.15 0.34 33.75
N LYS A 640 -27.87 -0.58 34.40
CA LYS A 640 -27.33 -1.37 35.52
C LYS A 640 -26.16 -2.25 35.08
N ASP A 641 -26.27 -2.92 33.94
CA ASP A 641 -25.22 -3.78 33.41
C ASP A 641 -23.98 -2.99 32.98
N ILE A 642 -24.17 -1.79 32.42
CA ILE A 642 -23.09 -0.86 32.07
C ILE A 642 -22.32 -0.43 33.32
N ARG A 643 -23.02 -0.06 34.40
CA ARG A 643 -22.37 0.30 35.69
C ARG A 643 -21.57 -0.86 36.29
N ASN A 644 -22.06 -2.09 36.15
CA ASN A 644 -21.32 -3.29 36.59
C ASN A 644 -20.00 -3.47 35.82
N GLN A 645 -19.89 -2.99 34.57
CA GLN A 645 -18.64 -3.07 33.81
C GLN A 645 -17.57 -2.09 34.30
N SER A 646 -17.95 -0.98 34.95
CA SER A 646 -17.01 0.01 35.49
C SER A 646 -16.02 -0.61 36.50
N LEU A 647 -16.50 -1.56 37.30
CA LEU A 647 -15.67 -2.34 38.25
C LEU A 647 -14.53 -3.09 37.54
N ILE A 648 -14.81 -3.64 36.36
CA ILE A 648 -13.82 -4.39 35.59
C ILE A 648 -12.80 -3.43 34.97
N LEU A 649 -13.24 -2.26 34.50
CA LEU A 649 -12.36 -1.22 33.95
C LEU A 649 -11.45 -0.61 35.02
N GLU A 650 -11.92 -0.46 36.25
CA GLU A 650 -11.09 -0.03 37.38
C GLU A 650 -9.97 -1.06 37.68
N GLN A 651 -10.31 -2.35 37.80
CA GLN A 651 -9.33 -3.43 37.98
C GLN A 651 -8.28 -3.47 36.86
N SER A 652 -8.67 -3.05 35.65
CA SER A 652 -7.76 -2.93 34.50
C SER A 652 -6.73 -1.81 34.68
N ARG A 653 -7.04 -0.72 35.38
CA ARG A 653 -6.06 0.37 35.60
C ARG A 653 -4.94 -0.09 36.52
N CYS A 654 -5.26 -0.96 37.48
CA CYS A 654 -4.32 -1.57 38.43
C CYS A 654 -3.50 -2.74 37.84
N SER A 655 -3.83 -3.24 36.65
CA SER A 655 -3.12 -4.37 36.01
C SER A 655 -2.71 -4.08 34.55
N THR A 656 -1.64 -4.68 34.05
CA THR A 656 -1.09 -4.38 32.70
C THR A 656 -1.81 -5.14 31.56
N SER A 657 -3.02 -5.66 31.77
CA SER A 657 -3.64 -6.60 30.82
C SER A 657 -4.53 -5.91 29.78
N GLN A 658 -4.18 -6.04 28.49
CA GLN A 658 -4.93 -5.52 27.34
C GLN A 658 -6.27 -6.25 27.09
N PHE A 659 -6.52 -7.38 27.75
CA PHE A 659 -7.69 -8.23 27.51
C PHE A 659 -8.98 -7.74 28.20
N VAL A 660 -8.88 -6.75 29.08
CA VAL A 660 -10.01 -6.32 29.91
C VAL A 660 -11.05 -5.53 29.10
N GLU A 661 -10.59 -4.65 28.21
CA GLU A 661 -11.48 -3.84 27.35
C GLU A 661 -12.30 -4.73 26.40
N PHE A 662 -11.67 -5.74 25.79
CA PHE A 662 -12.36 -6.73 24.96
C PHE A 662 -13.41 -7.53 25.75
N ARG A 663 -13.11 -7.85 27.01
CA ARG A 663 -14.06 -8.55 27.89
C ARG A 663 -15.29 -7.68 28.18
N VAL A 664 -15.10 -6.39 28.39
CA VAL A 664 -16.21 -5.42 28.60
C VAL A 664 -17.08 -5.35 27.34
N GLU A 665 -16.50 -5.21 26.16
CA GLU A 665 -17.27 -5.22 24.91
C GLU A 665 -18.05 -6.51 24.72
N ASN A 666 -17.45 -7.67 25.04
CA ASN A 666 -18.11 -8.96 24.89
C ASN A 666 -19.25 -9.16 25.89
N ASN A 667 -19.12 -8.64 27.12
CA ASN A 667 -20.21 -8.63 28.10
C ASN A 667 -21.38 -7.75 27.62
N LEU A 668 -21.09 -6.62 27.00
CA LEU A 668 -22.10 -5.69 26.47
C LEU A 668 -22.84 -6.24 25.24
N LYS A 669 -22.34 -7.28 24.57
CA LYS A 669 -23.03 -7.87 23.40
C LYS A 669 -24.41 -8.42 23.73
N ASN A 670 -24.58 -9.02 24.91
CA ASN A 670 -25.88 -9.58 25.30
C ASN A 670 -26.93 -8.47 25.44
N VAL A 671 -26.56 -7.37 26.10
CA VAL A 671 -27.41 -6.19 26.26
C VAL A 671 -27.75 -5.56 24.90
N LYS A 672 -26.75 -5.43 24.01
CA LYS A 672 -26.96 -4.98 22.63
C LYS A 672 -27.99 -5.84 21.90
N GLN A 673 -27.91 -7.17 22.07
CA GLN A 673 -28.83 -8.11 21.42
C GLN A 673 -30.27 -7.95 21.93
N GLN A 674 -30.49 -7.82 23.23
CA GLN A 674 -31.84 -7.64 23.80
C GLN A 674 -32.53 -6.36 23.29
N ILE A 675 -31.79 -5.25 23.21
CA ILE A 675 -32.29 -3.98 22.64
C ILE A 675 -32.56 -4.16 21.15
N SER A 676 -31.63 -4.81 20.43
CA SER A 676 -31.75 -5.09 19.00
C SER A 676 -33.00 -5.92 18.66
N ASP A 677 -33.25 -6.98 19.42
CA ASP A 677 -34.41 -7.87 19.23
C ASP A 677 -35.73 -7.14 19.49
N SER A 678 -35.73 -6.20 20.44
CA SER A 678 -36.91 -5.39 20.75
C SER A 678 -37.23 -4.42 19.62
N VAL A 679 -36.22 -3.71 19.11
CA VAL A 679 -36.38 -2.79 17.97
C VAL A 679 -36.78 -3.56 16.71
N GLY A 680 -36.15 -4.69 16.41
CA GLY A 680 -36.46 -5.50 15.22
C GLY A 680 -37.89 -6.05 15.18
N LYS A 681 -38.47 -6.34 16.35
CA LYS A 681 -39.83 -6.91 16.46
C LYS A 681 -40.93 -5.86 16.53
N PHE A 682 -40.71 -4.76 17.25
CA PHE A 682 -41.79 -3.84 17.63
C PHE A 682 -41.79 -2.51 16.88
N SER A 683 -40.78 -2.18 16.08
CA SER A 683 -40.76 -0.95 15.29
C SER A 683 -40.59 -1.18 13.80
N ASP A 684 -41.06 -0.21 13.01
CA ASP A 684 -40.90 -0.21 11.55
C ASP A 684 -39.42 -0.01 11.13
N LEU A 685 -38.58 0.44 12.07
CA LEU A 685 -37.12 0.46 11.92
C LEU A 685 -36.55 -0.95 11.65
N GLY A 686 -37.22 -2.00 12.13
CA GLY A 686 -36.88 -3.40 11.85
C GLY A 686 -37.07 -3.80 10.37
N LEU A 687 -37.81 -3.03 9.57
CA LEU A 687 -37.89 -3.24 8.11
C LEU A 687 -36.63 -2.71 7.41
N LEU A 688 -36.12 -1.56 7.85
CA LEU A 688 -34.94 -0.91 7.26
C LEU A 688 -33.64 -1.60 7.63
N ILE A 689 -33.57 -2.16 8.83
CA ILE A 689 -32.32 -2.64 9.40
C ILE A 689 -32.30 -4.16 9.38
N ASP A 690 -31.17 -4.72 8.99
CA ASP A 690 -30.94 -6.16 9.04
C ASP A 690 -30.44 -6.56 10.44
N PRO A 691 -31.23 -7.32 11.23
CA PRO A 691 -30.83 -7.75 12.56
C PRO A 691 -29.58 -8.66 12.55
N LYS A 692 -29.26 -9.31 11.42
CA LYS A 692 -28.06 -10.16 11.30
C LYS A 692 -26.76 -9.37 11.15
N LYS A 693 -26.82 -8.09 10.76
CA LYS A 693 -25.63 -7.25 10.58
C LYS A 693 -25.29 -6.50 11.88
N GLU A 694 -24.34 -7.05 12.63
CA GLU A 694 -23.86 -6.50 13.92
C GLU A 694 -23.44 -5.03 13.84
N ALA A 695 -22.81 -4.60 12.75
CA ALA A 695 -22.37 -3.21 12.56
C ALA A 695 -23.55 -2.24 12.42
N SER A 696 -24.61 -2.62 11.69
CA SER A 696 -25.80 -1.81 11.52
C SER A 696 -26.61 -1.77 12.81
N MET A 697 -26.79 -2.92 13.47
CA MET A 697 -27.48 -3.00 14.76
C MET A 697 -26.75 -2.24 15.87
N SER A 698 -25.41 -2.23 15.86
CA SER A 698 -24.64 -1.41 16.81
C SER A 698 -24.98 0.07 16.70
N LYS A 699 -25.20 0.61 15.49
CA LYS A 699 -25.61 2.01 15.30
C LYS A 699 -27.02 2.29 15.87
N VAL A 700 -27.94 1.34 15.72
CA VAL A 700 -29.29 1.43 16.31
C VAL A 700 -29.23 1.46 17.83
N VAL A 701 -28.43 0.56 18.40
CA VAL A 701 -28.25 0.53 19.86
C VAL A 701 -27.60 1.82 20.36
N GLN A 702 -26.68 2.43 19.62
CA GLN A 702 -26.14 3.76 19.96
C GLN A 702 -27.21 4.86 19.91
N GLN A 703 -28.13 4.79 18.96
CA GLN A 703 -29.21 5.76 18.82
C GLN A 703 -30.25 5.67 19.94
N VAL A 704 -30.64 4.46 20.35
CA VAL A 704 -31.79 4.26 21.25
C VAL A 704 -31.40 3.74 22.63
N GLY A 705 -30.40 2.87 22.71
CA GLY A 705 -29.95 2.20 23.92
C GLY A 705 -28.85 2.94 24.66
N PHE A 706 -27.60 2.79 24.20
CA PHE A 706 -26.40 3.38 24.81
C PHE A 706 -25.25 3.45 23.79
N VAL A 707 -24.34 4.43 23.94
CA VAL A 707 -23.20 4.57 23.02
C VAL A 707 -22.08 3.55 23.30
N GLY A 708 -21.79 3.25 24.56
CA GLY A 708 -20.82 2.24 24.99
C GLY A 708 -19.40 2.77 25.19
N LEU A 709 -18.40 1.88 25.15
CA LEU A 709 -17.00 2.22 25.40
C LEU A 709 -16.45 3.08 24.25
N GLN A 710 -15.87 4.23 24.57
CA GLN A 710 -15.34 5.21 23.60
C GLN A 710 -13.85 5.50 23.80
N LEU A 711 -13.34 5.46 25.03
CA LEU A 711 -11.92 5.68 25.33
C LEU A 711 -11.26 4.39 25.80
N TYR A 712 -10.39 3.85 24.95
CA TYR A 712 -9.45 2.77 25.27
C TYR A 712 -8.18 3.35 25.91
N ARG A 713 -7.52 2.58 26.78
CA ARG A 713 -6.29 2.99 27.50
C ARG A 713 -5.13 3.34 26.56
N GLU A 714 -5.04 2.64 25.43
CA GLU A 714 -4.08 2.90 24.35
C GLU A 714 -4.83 3.07 23.02
N GLY A 715 -5.25 4.30 22.73
CA GLY A 715 -5.76 4.67 21.42
C GLY A 715 -4.65 4.70 20.35
N LYS A 716 -5.04 4.67 19.07
CA LYS A 716 -4.05 4.73 17.98
C LYS A 716 -3.62 6.17 17.68
N LEU A 717 -4.52 7.14 17.82
CA LEU A 717 -4.23 8.56 17.60
C LEU A 717 -4.15 9.43 18.86
N TYR A 718 -4.50 8.88 20.03
CA TYR A 718 -4.39 9.58 21.31
C TYR A 718 -3.57 8.79 22.33
N SER A 719 -2.90 9.51 23.23
CA SER A 719 -1.96 8.91 24.18
C SER A 719 -2.64 8.42 25.45
N ARG A 720 -2.02 7.45 26.12
CA ARG A 720 -2.42 6.99 27.47
C ARG A 720 -2.55 8.15 28.47
N ARG A 721 -1.70 9.17 28.37
CA ARG A 721 -1.75 10.36 29.24
C ARG A 721 -3.08 11.11 29.12
N LEU A 722 -3.62 11.27 27.90
CA LEU A 722 -4.91 11.92 27.70
C LEU A 722 -6.03 11.19 28.47
N VAL A 723 -6.01 9.85 28.43
CA VAL A 723 -7.01 9.01 29.12
C VAL A 723 -6.87 9.12 30.64
N GLU A 724 -5.63 9.19 31.14
CA GLU A 724 -5.33 9.42 32.56
C GLU A 724 -5.76 10.83 33.00
N ASP A 725 -5.51 11.86 32.19
CA ASP A 725 -5.93 13.23 32.44
C ASP A 725 -7.46 13.36 32.46
N CYS A 726 -8.16 12.73 31.51
CA CYS A 726 -9.62 12.74 31.46
C CYS A 726 -10.22 12.15 32.74
N PHE A 727 -9.69 11.00 33.19
CA PHE A 727 -10.12 10.36 34.42
C PHE A 727 -9.81 11.22 35.65
N THR A 728 -8.58 11.69 35.79
CA THR A 728 -8.14 12.50 36.94
C THR A 728 -8.98 13.77 37.06
N ASN A 729 -9.23 14.45 35.93
CA ASN A 729 -10.07 15.64 35.89
C ASN A 729 -11.53 15.37 36.27
N PHE A 730 -12.07 14.20 35.90
CA PHE A 730 -13.43 13.81 36.28
C PHE A 730 -13.54 13.53 37.77
N VAL A 731 -12.67 12.67 38.29
CA VAL A 731 -12.65 12.29 39.72
C VAL A 731 -12.40 13.51 40.61
N ASN A 732 -11.53 14.44 40.20
CA ASN A 732 -11.27 15.66 40.97
C ASN A 732 -12.47 16.62 41.02
N LYS A 733 -13.31 16.66 39.98
CA LYS A 733 -14.51 17.52 39.93
C LYS A 733 -15.74 16.85 40.54
N HIS A 734 -15.81 15.53 40.46
CA HIS A 734 -16.89 14.69 41.00
C HIS A 734 -16.30 13.82 42.11
N LEU A 735 -16.18 14.41 43.32
CA LEU A 735 -15.79 13.68 44.52
C LEU A 735 -16.73 12.49 44.71
N ALA A 736 -16.19 11.27 44.63
CA ALA A 736 -16.97 10.05 44.79
C ALA A 736 -17.62 10.02 46.17
N ILE A 737 -18.96 9.96 46.20
CA ILE A 737 -19.74 9.74 47.41
C ILE A 737 -19.89 8.21 47.57
N GLY A 738 -18.91 7.55 48.20
CA GLY A 738 -18.92 6.09 48.46
C GLY A 738 -18.22 5.22 47.39
N ASP A 739 -18.48 3.90 47.42
CA ASP A 739 -17.91 2.86 46.52
C ASP A 739 -18.54 2.85 45.09
N GLU A 740 -19.03 3.99 44.59
CA GLU A 740 -19.63 4.07 43.25
C GLU A 740 -18.57 4.38 42.19
N TYR A 741 -18.51 3.54 41.15
CA TYR A 741 -17.59 3.67 40.02
C TYR A 741 -18.28 4.26 38.79
N PRO A 742 -18.21 5.59 38.56
CA PRO A 742 -18.93 6.25 37.48
C PRO A 742 -18.40 5.78 36.11
N PRO A 743 -19.26 5.23 35.22
CA PRO A 743 -18.83 4.69 33.93
C PRO A 743 -18.17 5.75 33.03
N GLU A 744 -18.60 7.01 33.13
CA GLU A 744 -18.08 8.12 32.34
C GLU A 744 -16.58 8.34 32.59
N ALA A 745 -16.12 8.20 33.84
CA ALA A 745 -14.71 8.36 34.20
C ALA A 745 -13.79 7.37 33.46
N TYR A 746 -14.34 6.22 33.06
CA TYR A 746 -13.64 5.16 32.34
C TYR A 746 -13.91 5.18 30.83
N GLY A 747 -14.57 6.22 30.31
CA GLY A 747 -14.86 6.35 28.88
C GLY A 747 -16.03 5.51 28.40
N LEU A 748 -16.89 5.04 29.32
CA LEU A 748 -18.08 4.26 29.02
C LEU A 748 -19.32 5.18 29.05
N VAL A 749 -19.93 5.39 27.89
CA VAL A 749 -21.09 6.28 27.71
C VAL A 749 -22.37 5.47 27.87
N GLN A 750 -23.16 5.79 28.89
CA GLN A 750 -24.40 5.07 29.22
C GLN A 750 -25.62 5.65 28.48
N SER A 751 -25.57 6.93 28.12
CA SER A 751 -26.65 7.60 27.40
C SER A 751 -26.70 7.21 25.92
N SER A 752 -27.86 7.40 25.29
CA SER A 752 -28.08 7.24 23.85
C SER A 752 -28.29 8.57 23.15
N TYR A 753 -28.17 8.60 21.82
CA TYR A 753 -28.40 9.83 21.04
C TYR A 753 -29.83 10.35 21.16
N PHE A 754 -30.83 9.47 21.28
CA PHE A 754 -32.22 9.85 21.42
C PHE A 754 -32.52 10.58 22.74
N HIS A 755 -31.91 10.13 23.85
CA HIS A 755 -32.09 10.75 25.17
C HIS A 755 -31.12 11.92 25.43
N GLY A 756 -30.11 12.08 24.58
CA GLY A 756 -29.06 13.10 24.69
C GLY A 756 -27.89 12.65 25.57
N LEU A 757 -26.71 13.21 25.28
CA LEU A 757 -25.48 12.96 26.05
C LEU A 757 -25.27 14.06 27.09
N ASN A 758 -24.72 13.73 28.24
CA ASN A 758 -24.27 14.76 29.19
C ASN A 758 -22.97 15.43 28.68
N PRO A 759 -22.60 16.63 29.17
CA PRO A 759 -21.45 17.38 28.63
C PRO A 759 -20.11 16.63 28.69
N TYR A 760 -19.93 15.73 29.66
CA TYR A 760 -18.70 14.96 29.79
C TYR A 760 -18.71 13.72 28.88
N GLU A 761 -19.85 13.04 28.75
CA GLU A 761 -20.07 12.00 27.73
C GLU A 761 -19.86 12.54 26.31
N GLU A 762 -20.33 13.76 26.04
CA GLU A 762 -20.10 14.46 24.77
C GLU A 762 -18.61 14.70 24.52
N LEU A 763 -17.85 15.16 25.53
CA LEU A 763 -16.41 15.35 25.42
C LEU A 763 -15.68 14.04 25.08
N ILE A 764 -16.01 12.96 25.78
CA ILE A 764 -15.45 11.61 25.55
C ILE A 764 -15.76 11.16 24.13
N HIS A 765 -17.02 11.28 23.72
CA HIS A 765 -17.45 10.90 22.38
C HIS A 765 -16.76 11.75 21.31
N ALA A 766 -16.60 13.07 21.53
CA ALA A 766 -15.90 13.96 20.62
C ALA A 766 -14.44 13.55 20.40
N ILE A 767 -13.72 13.11 21.45
CA ILE A 767 -12.35 12.60 21.31
C ILE A 767 -12.30 11.37 20.39
N SER A 768 -13.18 10.39 20.63
CA SER A 768 -13.33 9.17 19.80
C SER A 768 -13.66 9.50 18.34
N THR A 769 -14.68 10.34 18.10
CA THR A 769 -15.09 10.74 16.75
C THR A 769 -13.98 11.48 16.00
N ARG A 770 -13.18 12.30 16.69
CA ARG A 770 -12.06 13.01 16.08
C ARG A 770 -10.95 12.08 15.64
N GLU A 771 -10.69 11.00 16.38
CA GLU A 771 -9.81 9.92 15.91
C GLU A 771 -10.36 9.32 14.61
N ALA A 772 -11.64 8.93 14.56
CA ALA A 772 -12.25 8.35 13.36
C ALA A 772 -12.17 9.29 12.14
N MET A 773 -12.44 10.59 12.31
CA MET A 773 -12.34 11.61 11.25
C MET A 773 -10.90 11.82 10.74
N ILE A 774 -9.90 11.81 11.63
CA ILE A 774 -8.49 11.94 11.21
C ILE A 774 -8.06 10.70 10.42
N ARG A 775 -8.59 9.52 10.76
CA ARG A 775 -8.28 8.28 10.05
C ARG A 775 -8.90 8.21 8.66
N SER A 776 -10.16 8.59 8.51
CA SER A 776 -10.81 8.63 7.20
C SER A 776 -10.18 9.68 6.25
N SER A 777 -9.66 10.79 6.78
CA SER A 777 -9.01 11.82 5.97
C SER A 777 -7.53 11.53 5.66
N ARG A 778 -6.71 11.15 6.65
CA ARG A 778 -5.24 10.99 6.49
C ARG A 778 -4.77 9.54 6.45
N GLY A 779 -5.53 8.62 7.05
CA GLY A 779 -5.19 7.21 7.16
C GLY A 779 -5.23 6.47 5.81
N LEU A 780 -6.01 6.96 4.84
CA LEU A 780 -6.15 6.34 3.50
C LEU A 780 -4.89 6.39 2.63
N SER A 781 -3.89 7.17 3.02
CA SER A 781 -2.60 7.24 2.33
C SER A 781 -1.81 5.92 2.41
N GLU A 782 -1.91 5.19 3.53
CA GLU A 782 -1.25 3.90 3.73
C GLU A 782 -1.83 2.79 2.82
N PRO A 783 -3.15 2.48 2.84
CA PRO A 783 -3.73 1.47 1.96
C PRO A 783 -3.61 1.87 0.48
N GLY A 784 -3.66 3.17 0.15
CA GLY A 784 -3.41 3.62 -1.21
C GLY A 784 -1.96 3.39 -1.69
N THR A 785 -0.98 3.45 -0.78
CA THR A 785 0.41 3.09 -1.10
C THR A 785 0.56 1.58 -1.26
N LEU A 786 -0.11 0.79 -0.42
CA LEU A 786 -0.17 -0.66 -0.56
C LEU A 786 -0.78 -1.08 -1.91
N PHE A 787 -1.92 -0.49 -2.31
CA PHE A 787 -2.57 -0.75 -3.60
C PHE A 787 -1.62 -0.47 -4.77
N LYS A 788 -0.90 0.65 -4.74
CA LYS A 788 0.10 0.99 -5.77
C LYS A 788 1.24 -0.03 -5.84
N ASN A 789 1.73 -0.51 -4.71
CA ASN A 789 2.79 -1.51 -4.65
C ASN A 789 2.32 -2.90 -5.10
N LEU A 790 1.11 -3.31 -4.71
CA LEU A 790 0.47 -4.54 -5.20
C LEU A 790 0.33 -4.50 -6.72
N MET A 791 -0.24 -3.42 -7.24
CA MET A 791 -0.42 -3.23 -8.68
C MET A 791 0.92 -3.19 -9.43
N ALA A 792 1.99 -2.65 -8.84
CA ALA A 792 3.31 -2.65 -9.46
C ALA A 792 3.87 -4.05 -9.70
N ILE A 793 3.59 -5.02 -8.82
CA ILE A 793 4.11 -6.40 -8.93
C ILE A 793 3.13 -7.31 -9.66
N LEU A 794 1.83 -7.19 -9.40
CA LEU A 794 0.82 -8.15 -9.86
C LEU A 794 0.16 -7.78 -11.19
N ARG A 795 0.33 -6.55 -11.70
CA ARG A 795 -0.36 -6.09 -12.92
C ARG A 795 -0.07 -6.94 -14.15
N ASP A 796 1.16 -7.41 -14.28
CA ASP A 796 1.60 -8.19 -15.45
C ASP A 796 1.37 -9.70 -15.26
N VAL A 797 0.57 -10.12 -14.26
CA VAL A 797 0.29 -11.54 -13.99
C VAL A 797 -1.06 -11.95 -14.58
N VAL A 798 -1.02 -12.87 -15.55
CA VAL A 798 -2.19 -13.32 -16.33
C VAL A 798 -2.23 -14.84 -16.46
N ILE A 799 -3.40 -15.38 -16.80
CA ILE A 799 -3.55 -16.76 -17.25
C ILE A 799 -3.09 -16.85 -18.71
N CYS A 800 -2.19 -17.79 -19.01
CA CYS A 800 -1.74 -18.07 -20.37
C CYS A 800 -2.60 -19.16 -21.04
N TYR A 801 -2.51 -19.30 -22.36
CA TYR A 801 -3.26 -20.31 -23.14
C TYR A 801 -2.94 -21.76 -22.78
N ASP A 802 -1.82 -22.01 -22.10
CA ASP A 802 -1.46 -23.32 -21.56
C ASP A 802 -2.09 -23.59 -20.16
N GLY A 803 -2.95 -22.70 -19.66
CA GLY A 803 -3.60 -22.79 -18.36
C GLY A 803 -2.73 -22.35 -17.17
N THR A 804 -1.46 -22.04 -17.41
CA THR A 804 -0.54 -21.59 -16.35
C THR A 804 -0.72 -20.11 -16.05
N VAL A 805 -0.42 -19.69 -14.82
CA VAL A 805 -0.39 -18.27 -14.43
C VAL A 805 1.04 -17.78 -14.48
N ARG A 806 1.30 -16.79 -15.34
CA ARG A 806 2.66 -16.27 -15.58
C ARG A 806 2.71 -14.76 -15.42
N ASN A 807 3.89 -14.28 -15.03
CA ASN A 807 4.24 -12.88 -15.26
C ASN A 807 4.65 -12.72 -16.73
N ILE A 808 3.94 -11.88 -17.47
CA ILE A 808 4.14 -11.65 -18.90
C ILE A 808 5.55 -11.12 -19.21
N CYS A 809 6.08 -10.27 -18.33
CA CYS A 809 7.35 -9.59 -18.60
C CYS A 809 8.56 -10.53 -18.47
N SER A 810 8.57 -11.42 -17.48
CA SER A 810 9.61 -12.46 -17.31
C SER A 810 9.30 -13.75 -18.05
N ASN A 811 8.05 -13.97 -18.44
CA ASN A 811 7.50 -15.29 -18.79
C ASN A 811 7.71 -16.34 -17.67
N SER A 812 7.82 -15.91 -16.41
CA SER A 812 8.01 -16.80 -15.27
C SER A 812 6.69 -17.32 -14.74
N ILE A 813 6.60 -18.62 -14.52
CA ILE A 813 5.43 -19.29 -13.95
C ILE A 813 5.32 -18.94 -12.46
N ILE A 814 4.15 -18.48 -12.04
CA ILE A 814 3.79 -18.21 -10.64
C ILE A 814 2.94 -19.36 -10.10
N GLN A 815 1.98 -19.85 -10.90
CA GLN A 815 1.16 -21.02 -10.59
C GLN A 815 1.01 -21.90 -11.85
N LEU A 816 0.95 -23.22 -11.65
CA LEU A 816 0.70 -24.16 -12.75
C LEU A 816 -0.76 -24.18 -13.19
N LYS A 817 -1.68 -23.89 -12.27
CA LYS A 817 -3.13 -23.81 -12.51
C LYS A 817 -3.73 -22.73 -11.61
N TYR A 818 -4.72 -22.02 -12.12
CA TYR A 818 -5.53 -21.08 -11.36
C TYR A 818 -6.81 -21.78 -10.87
N GLY A 819 -7.08 -21.72 -9.56
CA GLY A 819 -8.18 -22.45 -8.91
C GLY A 819 -7.77 -23.83 -8.36
N GLU A 820 -8.37 -24.25 -7.24
CA GLU A 820 -8.34 -25.64 -6.75
C GLU A 820 -9.37 -26.51 -7.51
N ASP A 821 -9.08 -27.81 -7.67
CA ASP A 821 -9.99 -28.79 -8.27
C ASP A 821 -11.16 -29.13 -7.33
N ASP A 822 -12.17 -28.27 -7.29
CA ASP A 822 -13.49 -28.70 -6.85
C ASP A 822 -14.16 -29.40 -8.05
N GLU A 823 -14.15 -30.74 -8.06
CA GLU A 823 -14.66 -31.59 -9.15
C GLU A 823 -16.15 -31.40 -9.49
N THR A 824 -16.84 -30.43 -8.89
CA THR A 824 -18.30 -30.26 -8.99
C THR A 824 -18.76 -29.13 -9.93
N ASP A 825 -17.90 -28.16 -10.29
CA ASP A 825 -18.31 -27.03 -11.15
C ASP A 825 -17.48 -26.95 -12.45
N SER A 826 -17.92 -27.69 -13.47
CA SER A 826 -17.30 -27.70 -14.81
C SER A 826 -17.54 -26.42 -15.64
N SER A 827 -18.34 -25.47 -15.15
CA SER A 827 -18.73 -24.25 -15.88
C SER A 827 -17.89 -23.00 -15.58
N SER A 828 -16.94 -23.05 -14.64
CA SER A 828 -16.18 -21.86 -14.19
C SER A 828 -14.71 -21.83 -14.64
N VAL A 829 -14.38 -22.37 -15.83
CA VAL A 829 -13.00 -22.27 -16.35
C VAL A 829 -12.72 -20.82 -16.74
N VAL A 830 -11.88 -20.15 -15.96
CA VAL A 830 -11.46 -18.76 -16.22
C VAL A 830 -10.70 -18.72 -17.55
N PRO A 831 -11.08 -17.83 -18.49
CA PRO A 831 -10.49 -17.80 -19.82
C PRO A 831 -9.01 -17.38 -19.80
N PRO A 832 -8.19 -17.88 -20.75
CA PRO A 832 -6.86 -17.37 -20.99
C PRO A 832 -6.88 -15.85 -21.27
N GLY A 833 -5.85 -15.15 -20.82
CA GLY A 833 -5.72 -13.70 -20.93
C GLY A 833 -6.29 -12.92 -19.74
N GLU A 834 -7.06 -13.54 -18.83
CA GLU A 834 -7.65 -12.83 -17.68
C GLU A 834 -6.54 -12.26 -16.76
N PRO A 835 -6.62 -10.97 -16.36
CA PRO A 835 -5.64 -10.31 -15.51
C PRO A 835 -5.81 -10.66 -14.02
N VAL A 836 -5.62 -11.93 -13.67
CA VAL A 836 -5.82 -12.46 -12.31
C VAL A 836 -4.99 -11.73 -11.25
N GLY A 837 -3.80 -11.22 -11.60
CA GLY A 837 -3.00 -10.43 -10.66
C GLY A 837 -3.61 -9.07 -10.30
N VAL A 838 -4.25 -8.39 -11.27
CA VAL A 838 -4.97 -7.13 -11.02
C VAL A 838 -6.22 -7.39 -10.16
N LEU A 839 -6.93 -8.49 -10.44
CA LEU A 839 -8.08 -8.92 -9.65
C LEU A 839 -7.68 -9.22 -8.20
N ALA A 840 -6.58 -9.95 -7.99
CA ALA A 840 -6.09 -10.24 -6.65
C ALA A 840 -5.61 -8.98 -5.90
N ALA A 841 -4.93 -8.06 -6.60
CA ALA A 841 -4.48 -6.79 -6.01
C ALA A 841 -5.66 -5.93 -5.52
N THR A 842 -6.72 -5.83 -6.32
CA THR A 842 -7.95 -5.10 -5.96
C THR A 842 -8.73 -5.80 -4.85
N ALA A 843 -8.83 -7.14 -4.90
CA ALA A 843 -9.53 -7.96 -3.90
C ALA A 843 -8.93 -7.84 -2.49
N ILE A 844 -7.61 -7.69 -2.38
CA ILE A 844 -6.92 -7.49 -1.09
C ILE A 844 -6.95 -6.03 -0.63
N SER A 845 -6.90 -5.09 -1.57
CA SER A 845 -6.87 -3.67 -1.22
C SER A 845 -8.21 -3.17 -0.68
N ASN A 846 -9.34 -3.68 -1.16
CA ASN A 846 -10.66 -3.30 -0.66
C ASN A 846 -10.85 -3.55 0.86
N PRO A 847 -10.56 -4.76 1.39
CA PRO A 847 -10.51 -4.99 2.83
C PRO A 847 -9.57 -4.04 3.59
N ALA A 848 -8.41 -3.69 3.02
CA ALA A 848 -7.47 -2.75 3.64
C ALA A 848 -8.05 -1.33 3.75
N TYR A 849 -8.72 -0.83 2.69
CA TYR A 849 -9.43 0.45 2.74
C TYR A 849 -10.54 0.43 3.80
N LYS A 850 -11.37 -0.63 3.79
CA LYS A 850 -12.46 -0.79 4.76
C LYS A 850 -11.96 -0.85 6.21
N ALA A 851 -10.88 -1.59 6.48
CA ALA A 851 -10.28 -1.70 7.81
C ALA A 851 -9.78 -0.36 8.37
N VAL A 852 -9.41 0.59 7.51
CA VAL A 852 -8.97 1.92 7.92
C VAL A 852 -10.14 2.87 8.14
N LEU A 853 -11.19 2.77 7.31
CA LEU A 853 -12.41 3.57 7.40
C LEU A 853 -13.26 3.20 8.63
N ASP A 854 -13.39 1.91 8.93
CA ASP A 854 -14.14 1.42 10.07
C ASP A 854 -13.21 1.28 11.30
N SER A 855 -13.26 2.24 12.23
CA SER A 855 -12.27 2.41 13.32
C SER A 855 -12.34 1.43 14.49
N SER A 856 -12.99 0.27 14.35
CA SER A 856 -13.09 -0.72 15.44
C SER A 856 -11.72 -1.29 15.83
N GLN A 857 -11.58 -1.74 17.08
CA GLN A 857 -10.33 -2.35 17.56
C GLN A 857 -9.96 -3.62 16.76
N SER A 858 -10.95 -4.42 16.36
CA SER A 858 -10.75 -5.61 15.52
C SER A 858 -10.22 -5.25 14.13
N ASN A 859 -10.76 -4.21 13.50
CA ASN A 859 -10.31 -3.73 12.19
C ASN A 859 -8.91 -3.11 12.27
N ASN A 860 -8.59 -2.42 13.37
CA ASN A 860 -7.25 -1.90 13.63
C ASN A 860 -6.21 -3.02 13.71
N ALA A 861 -6.49 -4.06 14.51
CA ALA A 861 -5.63 -5.23 14.62
C ALA A 861 -5.49 -5.96 13.28
N SER A 862 -6.57 -6.03 12.50
CA SER A 862 -6.56 -6.59 11.15
C SER A 862 -5.65 -5.79 10.22
N TRP A 863 -5.78 -4.47 10.14
CA TRP A 863 -4.92 -3.64 9.29
C TRP A 863 -3.43 -3.75 9.64
N GLU A 864 -3.08 -3.72 10.93
CA GLU A 864 -1.68 -3.91 11.35
C GLU A 864 -1.14 -5.30 10.99
N SER A 865 -1.98 -6.33 11.07
CA SER A 865 -1.63 -7.69 10.63
C SER A 865 -1.45 -7.78 9.12
N MET A 866 -2.31 -7.13 8.31
CA MET A 866 -2.14 -7.07 6.85
C MET A 866 -0.83 -6.38 6.47
N LYS A 867 -0.50 -5.25 7.11
CA LYS A 867 0.76 -4.55 6.87
C LYS A 867 1.96 -5.43 7.20
N GLU A 868 1.89 -6.15 8.31
CA GLU A 868 2.96 -7.06 8.72
C GLU A 868 3.22 -8.15 7.67
N ILE A 869 2.17 -8.75 7.12
CA ILE A 869 2.27 -9.83 6.13
C ILE A 869 2.70 -9.27 4.76
N LEU A 870 1.94 -8.31 4.22
CA LEU A 870 2.09 -7.83 2.86
C LEU A 870 3.29 -6.91 2.68
N GLN A 871 3.72 -6.19 3.72
CA GLN A 871 4.89 -5.30 3.66
C GLN A 871 6.13 -5.90 4.33
N THR A 872 6.19 -7.24 4.41
CA THR A 872 7.35 -7.98 4.92
C THR A 872 8.66 -7.44 4.36
N ARG A 873 9.63 -7.22 5.27
CA ARG A 873 10.95 -6.71 4.93
C ARG A 873 11.87 -7.88 4.59
N THR A 874 12.82 -7.64 3.69
CA THR A 874 13.76 -8.67 3.22
C THR A 874 14.86 -9.03 4.22
N SER A 875 14.99 -8.31 5.34
CA SER A 875 16.09 -8.47 6.31
C SER A 875 15.61 -8.38 7.76
N TYR A 876 16.17 -9.24 8.61
CA TYR A 876 16.03 -9.22 10.08
C TYR A 876 16.51 -7.88 10.67
N LYS A 877 15.70 -7.22 11.50
CA LYS A 877 16.08 -5.97 12.21
C LYS A 877 16.14 -6.10 13.73
N ASN A 878 15.81 -7.28 14.25
CA ASN A 878 15.77 -7.55 15.68
C ASN A 878 14.69 -6.73 16.42
N ASP A 879 13.57 -6.47 15.76
CA ASP A 879 12.40 -5.83 16.38
C ASP A 879 11.72 -6.81 17.35
N VAL A 880 10.85 -6.34 18.26
CA VAL A 880 10.15 -7.20 19.25
C VAL A 880 9.42 -8.37 18.58
N LYS A 881 8.85 -8.14 17.38
CA LYS A 881 8.13 -9.15 16.59
C LYS A 881 9.05 -10.24 16.03
N ASP A 882 10.25 -9.86 15.61
CA ASP A 882 11.27 -10.80 15.12
C ASP A 882 11.83 -11.65 16.27
N ARG A 883 11.75 -11.15 17.52
CA ARG A 883 12.17 -11.88 18.72
C ARG A 883 11.06 -12.71 19.36
N LYS A 884 9.89 -12.78 18.74
CA LYS A 884 8.69 -13.43 19.27
C LYS A 884 8.58 -14.87 18.79
N VAL A 885 8.30 -15.79 19.72
CA VAL A 885 8.12 -17.22 19.47
C VAL A 885 6.80 -17.67 20.09
N VAL A 886 6.05 -18.52 19.39
CA VAL A 886 4.81 -19.11 19.87
C VAL A 886 5.02 -20.61 20.11
N LEU A 887 4.85 -21.03 21.36
CA LEU A 887 4.96 -22.43 21.78
C LEU A 887 3.60 -23.06 22.00
N PHE A 888 3.39 -24.20 21.37
CA PHE A 888 2.25 -25.07 21.61
C PHE A 888 2.62 -26.17 22.60
N LEU A 889 1.63 -26.70 23.30
CA LEU A 889 1.82 -27.69 24.36
C LEU A 889 1.33 -29.07 23.91
N ASN A 890 2.00 -30.12 24.39
CA ASN A 890 1.61 -31.50 24.10
C ASN A 890 0.25 -31.85 24.74
N ASP A 891 -0.54 -32.66 24.04
CA ASP A 891 -1.76 -33.25 24.59
C ASP A 891 -1.41 -34.28 25.68
N CYS A 892 -1.93 -34.11 26.91
CA CYS A 892 -1.87 -35.16 27.94
C CYS A 892 -3.08 -36.09 27.79
N SER A 893 -2.85 -37.39 27.70
CA SER A 893 -3.89 -38.43 27.72
C SER A 893 -4.41 -38.78 29.12
N CYS A 894 -4.04 -37.99 30.13
CA CYS A 894 -4.39 -38.23 31.52
C CYS A 894 -5.82 -37.75 31.85
N ALA A 895 -6.54 -38.48 32.72
CA ALA A 895 -7.92 -38.16 33.14
C ALA A 895 -8.06 -36.89 34.01
N LYS A 896 -6.96 -36.17 34.27
CA LYS A 896 -6.94 -34.95 35.09
C LYS A 896 -7.46 -33.77 34.26
N LYS A 897 -8.36 -32.95 34.83
CA LYS A 897 -8.83 -31.70 34.21
C LYS A 897 -7.72 -30.64 34.22
N PHE A 898 -7.70 -29.77 33.21
CA PHE A 898 -6.79 -28.61 33.05
C PHE A 898 -5.29 -28.93 32.89
N CYS A 899 -4.95 -30.06 32.26
CA CYS A 899 -3.55 -30.46 32.11
C CYS A 899 -2.74 -29.53 31.19
N LYS A 900 -3.37 -28.98 30.14
CA LYS A 900 -2.72 -28.02 29.24
C LYS A 900 -2.42 -26.70 29.95
N GLU A 901 -3.35 -26.20 30.75
CA GLU A 901 -3.21 -24.97 31.51
C GLU A 901 -2.14 -25.10 32.59
N ARG A 902 -2.08 -26.27 33.27
CA ARG A 902 -1.00 -26.58 34.22
C ARG A 902 0.35 -26.67 33.53
N ALA A 903 0.42 -27.31 32.36
CA ALA A 903 1.64 -27.33 31.56
C ALA A 903 2.04 -25.91 31.11
N ALA A 904 1.08 -25.08 30.72
CA ALA A 904 1.32 -23.69 30.32
C ALA A 904 1.92 -22.87 31.46
N LEU A 905 1.35 -22.98 32.66
CA LEU A 905 1.86 -22.32 33.87
C LEU A 905 3.24 -22.85 34.27
N ALA A 906 3.49 -24.15 34.13
CA ALA A 906 4.80 -24.73 34.41
C ALA A 906 5.88 -24.17 33.46
N VAL A 907 5.61 -24.16 32.16
CA VAL A 907 6.52 -23.58 31.16
C VAL A 907 6.69 -22.07 31.40
N GLN A 908 5.61 -21.33 31.70
CA GLN A 908 5.70 -19.90 32.02
C GLN A 908 6.55 -19.66 33.26
N SER A 909 6.39 -20.45 34.32
CA SER A 909 7.16 -20.30 35.56
C SER A 909 8.65 -20.57 35.39
N CYS A 910 9.02 -21.41 34.41
CA CYS A 910 10.41 -21.71 34.05
C CYS A 910 11.06 -20.56 33.28
N LEU A 911 10.30 -19.90 32.39
CA LEU A 911 10.84 -18.94 31.44
C LEU A 911 10.67 -17.48 31.88
N LYS A 912 9.59 -17.15 32.58
CA LYS A 912 9.25 -15.78 32.98
C LYS A 912 10.35 -15.22 33.88
N ARG A 913 11.03 -14.18 33.40
CA ARG A 913 11.96 -13.38 34.19
C ARG A 913 11.22 -12.73 35.35
N VAL A 914 11.72 -12.99 36.55
CA VAL A 914 11.31 -12.32 37.79
C VAL A 914 12.57 -11.67 38.35
N THR A 915 12.55 -10.34 38.50
CA THR A 915 13.65 -9.59 39.11
C THR A 915 13.47 -9.47 40.61
N LEU A 916 14.52 -9.08 41.33
CA LEU A 916 14.42 -8.78 42.76
C LEU A 916 13.47 -7.61 43.01
N GLY A 917 13.46 -6.61 42.11
CA GLY A 917 12.53 -5.49 42.14
C GLY A 917 11.05 -5.90 42.07
N ASP A 918 10.71 -6.94 41.30
CA ASP A 918 9.33 -7.45 41.22
C ASP A 918 8.83 -8.02 42.56
N CYS A 919 9.75 -8.47 43.43
CA CYS A 919 9.45 -9.03 44.74
C CYS A 919 9.72 -8.05 45.90
N ALA A 920 10.35 -6.91 45.63
CA ALA A 920 10.70 -5.92 46.65
C ALA A 920 9.50 -5.00 46.92
N THR A 921 9.20 -4.79 48.20
CA THR A 921 8.17 -3.86 48.66
C THR A 921 8.77 -2.49 48.91
N ASP A 922 9.83 -2.44 49.72
CA ASP A 922 10.57 -1.23 50.08
C ASP A 922 12.07 -1.51 50.17
N ILE A 923 12.88 -0.45 50.00
CA ILE A 923 14.32 -0.47 50.23
C ILE A 923 14.66 0.62 51.24
N CYS A 924 15.38 0.25 52.29
CA CYS A 924 15.84 1.18 53.32
C CYS A 924 17.36 1.10 53.44
N ILE A 925 18.03 2.24 53.66
CA ILE A 925 19.46 2.26 53.95
C ILE A 925 19.61 2.80 55.37
N GLU A 926 20.04 1.94 56.28
CA GLU A 926 20.30 2.25 57.68
C GLU A 926 21.78 2.56 57.89
N HIS A 927 22.06 3.57 58.70
CA HIS A 927 23.40 3.83 59.20
C HIS A 927 23.59 3.18 60.56
N GLN A 928 24.22 2.01 60.58
CA GLN A 928 24.37 1.23 61.81
C GLN A 928 25.68 1.59 62.52
N LYS A 929 25.56 2.10 63.76
CA LYS A 929 26.69 2.23 64.69
C LYS A 929 26.81 0.92 65.47
N GLN A 930 27.88 0.15 65.26
CA GLN A 930 28.13 -1.02 66.09
C GLN A 930 28.52 -0.59 67.51
N ILE A 931 27.67 -0.89 68.50
CA ILE A 931 28.03 -0.81 69.92
C ILE A 931 28.49 -2.21 70.32
N ASN A 932 29.80 -2.43 70.40
CA ASN A 932 30.35 -3.65 71.00
C ASN A 932 30.25 -3.57 72.53
N LEU A 933 29.79 -4.65 73.16
CA LEU A 933 29.67 -4.79 74.61
C LEU A 933 31.02 -5.01 75.34
N ASP A 934 32.14 -5.10 74.61
CA ASP A 934 33.49 -5.11 75.16
C ASP A 934 34.32 -3.97 74.56
N GLY A 935 34.62 -2.96 75.38
CA GLY A 935 35.11 -1.63 74.97
C GLY A 935 36.59 -1.54 74.59
N THR A 936 37.04 -2.25 73.57
CA THR A 936 38.41 -2.07 73.02
C THR A 936 38.49 -2.23 71.49
N SER A 937 37.84 -1.32 70.75
CA SER A 937 38.18 -0.82 69.39
C SER A 937 36.92 -0.21 68.75
N GLU A 938 36.97 1.06 68.31
CA GLU A 938 35.90 1.67 67.51
C GLU A 938 35.85 0.97 66.13
N ALA A 939 34.83 0.15 65.89
CA ALA A 939 34.56 -0.41 64.58
C ALA A 939 33.98 0.67 63.65
N ALA A 940 34.40 0.66 62.38
CA ALA A 940 34.01 1.64 61.37
C ALA A 940 32.48 1.69 61.16
N PRO A 941 31.89 2.88 60.90
CA PRO A 941 30.47 3.00 60.59
C PRO A 941 30.14 2.20 59.32
N THR A 942 29.09 1.38 59.36
CA THR A 942 28.65 0.59 58.19
C THR A 942 27.25 1.01 57.76
N LEU A 943 27.10 1.29 56.47
CA LEU A 943 25.77 1.49 55.86
C LEU A 943 25.22 0.11 55.51
N VAL A 944 24.05 -0.22 56.05
CA VAL A 944 23.35 -1.48 55.81
C VAL A 944 22.09 -1.18 55.02
N GLY A 945 22.00 -1.71 53.80
CA GLY A 945 20.79 -1.68 53.00
C GLY A 945 19.89 -2.87 53.32
N HIS A 946 18.60 -2.63 53.45
CA HIS A 946 17.54 -3.60 53.69
C HIS A 946 16.60 -3.62 52.50
N ILE A 947 16.44 -4.79 51.87
CA ILE A 947 15.47 -5.02 50.79
C ILE A 947 14.35 -5.90 51.37
N HIS A 948 13.18 -5.31 51.61
CA HIS A 948 12.02 -6.00 52.15
C HIS A 948 11.25 -6.72 51.03
N LEU A 949 10.95 -8.01 51.21
CA LEU A 949 10.35 -8.85 50.18
C LEU A 949 8.89 -9.20 50.50
N ASP A 950 8.04 -9.27 49.46
CA ASP A 950 6.67 -9.76 49.59
C ASP A 950 6.66 -11.29 49.76
N LYS A 951 6.42 -11.74 51.00
CA LYS A 951 6.31 -13.16 51.36
C LYS A 951 5.26 -13.90 50.52
N GLY A 952 4.10 -13.29 50.27
CA GLY A 952 3.02 -13.90 49.50
C GLY A 952 3.36 -14.03 48.00
N HIS A 953 4.20 -13.14 47.47
CA HIS A 953 4.71 -13.27 46.11
C HIS A 953 5.78 -14.37 46.00
N LEU A 954 6.69 -14.46 46.97
CA LEU A 954 7.74 -15.49 47.02
C LEU A 954 7.15 -16.91 47.12
N GLU A 955 6.12 -17.11 47.92
CA GLU A 955 5.42 -18.40 48.03
C GLU A 955 4.75 -18.81 46.72
N ARG A 956 4.13 -17.86 46.00
CA ARG A 956 3.52 -18.11 44.68
C ARG A 956 4.54 -18.48 43.61
N ILE A 957 5.75 -17.91 43.70
CA ILE A 957 6.83 -18.16 42.74
C ILE A 957 7.71 -19.34 43.18
N ASN A 958 7.54 -19.88 44.40
CA ASN A 958 8.31 -21.01 44.94
C ASN A 958 9.84 -20.75 44.88
N ILE A 959 10.28 -19.68 45.55
CA ILE A 959 11.70 -19.29 45.72
C ILE A 959 11.95 -19.05 47.21
N SER A 960 13.07 -19.55 47.75
CA SER A 960 13.48 -19.25 49.12
C SER A 960 14.32 -17.97 49.22
N THR A 961 14.35 -17.34 50.39
CA THR A 961 15.21 -16.16 50.64
C THR A 961 16.70 -16.48 50.50
N GLN A 962 17.10 -17.74 50.71
CA GLN A 962 18.48 -18.21 50.51
C GLN A 962 18.86 -18.28 49.02
N ASP A 963 17.93 -18.68 48.14
CA ASP A 963 18.17 -18.68 46.69
C ASP A 963 18.41 -17.25 46.16
N ILE A 964 17.66 -16.28 46.71
CA ILE A 964 17.82 -14.87 46.38
C ILE A 964 19.18 -14.35 46.84
N LEU A 965 19.58 -14.70 48.07
CA LEU A 965 20.88 -14.34 48.63
C LEU A 965 22.03 -14.84 47.73
N GLN A 966 21.97 -16.11 47.32
CA GLN A 966 22.98 -16.71 46.44
C GLN A 966 23.07 -15.96 45.10
N LYS A 967 21.92 -15.60 44.50
CA LYS A 967 21.90 -14.87 43.24
C LYS A 967 22.44 -13.45 43.34
N CYS A 968 22.15 -12.74 44.44
CA CYS A 968 22.74 -11.43 44.71
C CYS A 968 24.27 -11.53 44.87
N GLN A 969 24.77 -12.57 45.54
CA GLN A 969 26.21 -12.84 45.67
C GLN A 969 26.85 -13.17 44.31
N GLU A 970 26.19 -13.95 43.46
CA GLU A 970 26.67 -14.27 42.10
C GLU A 970 26.75 -13.02 41.20
N VAL A 971 25.74 -12.13 41.25
CA VAL A 971 25.75 -10.86 40.52
C VAL A 971 26.86 -9.97 41.02
N SER A 972 27.01 -9.83 42.33
CA SER A 972 28.13 -9.09 42.93
C SER A 972 29.49 -9.63 42.47
N GLY A 973 29.66 -10.96 42.47
CA GLY A 973 30.86 -11.62 41.98
C GLY A 973 31.14 -11.41 40.48
N ARG A 974 30.10 -11.32 39.62
CA ARG A 974 30.24 -11.00 38.19
C ARG A 974 30.69 -9.55 37.98
N PHE A 975 30.13 -8.60 38.72
CA PHE A 975 30.54 -7.19 38.64
C PHE A 975 31.92 -6.95 39.26
N GLY A 976 32.30 -7.72 40.28
CA GLY A 976 33.66 -7.73 40.87
C GLY A 976 34.76 -8.27 39.94
N LYS A 977 34.42 -8.88 38.79
CA LYS A 977 35.36 -9.34 37.76
C LYS A 977 35.52 -8.37 36.58
N LYS A 978 34.64 -7.37 36.43
CA LYS A 978 34.70 -6.37 35.34
C LYS A 978 35.71 -5.25 35.68
N LYS A 979 36.24 -4.54 34.68
CA LYS A 979 37.07 -3.33 34.88
C LYS A 979 36.16 -2.09 35.05
N GLY A 980 36.34 -1.29 36.10
CA GLY A 980 35.60 -0.03 36.30
C GLY A 980 35.35 0.31 37.78
N HIS A 981 34.77 1.48 38.05
CA HIS A 981 34.51 2.00 39.41
C HIS A 981 33.52 1.13 40.22
N LEU A 982 32.47 0.60 39.56
CA LEU A 982 31.49 -0.30 40.17
C LEU A 982 32.10 -1.61 40.68
N CYS A 983 33.19 -2.10 40.07
CA CYS A 983 33.86 -3.32 40.51
C CYS A 983 34.47 -3.19 41.91
N HIS A 984 35.01 -2.01 42.24
CA HIS A 984 35.55 -1.74 43.57
C HIS A 984 34.45 -1.73 44.64
N ILE A 985 33.30 -1.15 44.30
CA ILE A 985 32.13 -1.02 45.18
C ILE A 985 31.54 -2.41 45.49
N PHE A 986 31.26 -3.24 44.47
CA PHE A 986 30.65 -4.56 44.68
C PHE A 986 31.54 -5.56 45.43
N LYS A 987 32.88 -5.43 45.35
CA LYS A 987 33.81 -6.27 46.15
C LYS A 987 33.71 -6.03 47.66
N LYS A 988 33.20 -4.87 48.07
CA LYS A 988 33.09 -4.44 49.47
C LYS A 988 31.67 -4.59 50.05
N ILE A 989 30.79 -5.27 49.31
CA ILE A 989 29.42 -5.55 49.75
C ILE A 989 29.35 -6.99 50.27
N THR A 990 28.86 -7.15 51.49
CA THR A 990 28.50 -8.45 52.06
C THR A 990 26.98 -8.58 52.13
N PHE A 991 26.43 -9.78 51.90
CA PHE A 991 24.99 -10.01 51.92
C PHE A 991 24.60 -10.97 53.05
N ALA A 992 23.46 -10.71 53.68
CA ALA A 992 22.84 -11.56 54.70
C ALA A 992 21.32 -11.59 54.53
N THR A 993 20.64 -12.54 55.17
CA THR A 993 19.17 -12.60 55.24
C THR A 993 18.71 -12.35 56.67
N CYS A 994 17.73 -11.46 56.86
CA CYS A 994 17.05 -11.22 58.14
C CYS A 994 15.54 -11.42 57.98
N ASP A 995 14.88 -11.75 59.09
CA ASP A 995 13.46 -11.46 59.27
C ASP A 995 13.39 -10.08 59.93
N CYS A 996 13.23 -9.03 59.12
CA CYS A 996 13.30 -7.66 59.60
C CYS A 996 11.90 -7.16 60.03
N SER A 997 11.85 -6.39 61.12
CA SER A 997 10.62 -5.86 61.75
C SER A 997 10.51 -4.33 61.65
N PHE A 998 11.25 -3.72 60.72
CA PHE A 998 11.59 -2.29 60.72
C PHE A 998 10.45 -1.37 60.27
N THR A 999 9.50 -1.85 59.47
CA THR A 999 8.41 -1.01 58.94
C THR A 999 7.05 -1.71 59.05
N GLN A 1000 6.30 -1.46 60.14
CA GLN A 1000 4.84 -1.42 60.11
C GLN A 1000 4.25 -0.80 61.39
N MET A 1001 3.30 0.12 61.22
CA MET A 1001 2.29 0.45 62.23
C MET A 1001 1.50 -0.83 62.55
N PRO A 1002 1.15 -1.10 63.82
CA PRO A 1002 0.48 -2.34 64.21
C PRO A 1002 -0.92 -2.41 63.60
N ILE A 1003 -1.13 -3.36 62.69
CA ILE A 1003 -2.46 -3.85 62.33
C ILE A 1003 -2.60 -5.21 63.05
N ASP A 1004 -3.62 -5.36 63.90
CA ASP A 1004 -3.96 -6.58 64.65
C ASP A 1004 -2.94 -7.13 65.68
N GLY A 1005 -2.03 -6.29 66.20
CA GLY A 1005 -1.26 -6.62 67.41
C GLY A 1005 -0.27 -7.79 67.30
N LYS A 1006 0.01 -8.29 66.09
CA LYS A 1006 1.06 -9.28 65.81
C LYS A 1006 2.17 -8.66 64.95
N LEU A 1007 3.42 -8.72 65.41
CA LEU A 1007 4.59 -8.38 64.60
C LEU A 1007 4.70 -9.37 63.43
N HIS A 1008 4.32 -8.94 62.22
CA HIS A 1008 4.57 -9.68 61.01
C HIS A 1008 6.06 -9.55 60.62
N LYS A 1009 6.78 -10.68 60.66
CA LYS A 1009 8.16 -10.76 60.17
C LYS A 1009 8.17 -10.65 58.65
N VAL A 1010 8.87 -9.64 58.12
CA VAL A 1010 9.02 -9.46 56.67
C VAL A 1010 10.35 -10.08 56.23
N PRO A 1011 10.35 -11.02 55.26
CA PRO A 1011 11.59 -11.59 54.74
C PRO A 1011 12.42 -10.49 54.10
N CYS A 1012 13.68 -10.36 54.49
CA CYS A 1012 14.53 -9.25 54.06
C CYS A 1012 15.95 -9.69 53.72
N VAL A 1013 16.49 -9.13 52.64
CA VAL A 1013 17.88 -9.31 52.22
C VAL A 1013 18.65 -8.06 52.60
N GLN A 1014 19.65 -8.24 53.46
CA GLN A 1014 20.55 -7.19 53.91
C GLN A 1014 21.81 -7.18 53.05
N PHE A 1015 22.32 -5.99 52.75
CA PHE A 1015 23.64 -5.80 52.18
C PHE A 1015 24.40 -4.74 52.96
N ALA A 1016 25.59 -5.07 53.46
CA ALA A 1016 26.43 -4.14 54.22
C ALA A 1016 27.56 -3.63 53.34
N PHE A 1017 27.78 -2.31 53.36
CA PHE A 1017 28.84 -1.63 52.61
C PHE A 1017 29.93 -1.14 53.56
N SER A 1018 31.16 -1.62 53.35
CA SER A 1018 32.33 -1.25 54.15
C SER A 1018 33.43 -0.67 53.25
N ASP A 1019 33.37 0.63 52.94
CA ASP A 1019 34.43 1.34 52.21
C ASP A 1019 34.85 2.63 52.93
N ASP A 1020 35.98 2.56 53.66
CA ASP A 1020 36.51 3.66 54.48
C ASP A 1020 36.81 4.94 53.68
N ILE A 1021 37.04 4.82 52.36
CA ILE A 1021 37.40 5.96 51.49
C ILE A 1021 36.15 6.74 51.06
N VAL A 1022 35.02 6.06 50.83
CA VAL A 1022 33.77 6.71 50.37
C VAL A 1022 32.97 7.26 51.56
N LEU A 1023 33.05 6.59 52.70
CA LEU A 1023 32.41 7.01 53.95
C LEU A 1023 33.06 8.26 54.58
N SER A 1024 34.32 8.57 54.23
CA SER A 1024 35.05 9.72 54.79
C SER A 1024 34.81 11.06 54.08
N GLU A 1025 34.28 11.08 52.84
CA GLU A 1025 34.01 12.33 52.11
C GLU A 1025 32.61 12.93 52.36
N SER A 1026 31.55 12.12 52.43
CA SER A 1026 30.20 12.51 52.90
C SER A 1026 29.22 11.33 52.87
N ILE A 1027 28.45 11.13 53.95
CA ILE A 1027 27.45 10.06 54.05
C ILE A 1027 26.37 10.18 52.97
N GLU A 1028 25.94 11.40 52.63
CA GLU A 1028 24.94 11.65 51.59
C GLU A 1028 25.38 11.17 50.19
N ARG A 1029 26.65 11.38 49.81
CA ARG A 1029 27.17 10.86 48.53
C ARG A 1029 27.23 9.34 48.54
N ALA A 1030 27.63 8.73 49.66
CA ALA A 1030 27.67 7.27 49.80
C ALA A 1030 26.26 6.67 49.66
N VAL A 1031 25.25 7.26 50.31
CA VAL A 1031 23.84 6.85 50.20
C VAL A 1031 23.33 7.01 48.77
N ASN A 1032 23.61 8.12 48.09
CA ASN A 1032 23.19 8.32 46.70
C ASN A 1032 23.87 7.32 45.74
N VAL A 1033 25.16 7.02 45.93
CA VAL A 1033 25.86 6.00 45.15
C VAL A 1033 25.26 4.61 45.40
N ILE A 1034 24.91 4.28 46.64
CA ILE A 1034 24.24 3.03 46.97
C ILE A 1034 22.85 2.97 46.35
N ALA A 1035 22.05 4.03 46.44
CA ALA A 1035 20.70 4.08 45.88
C ALA A 1035 20.71 3.99 44.33
N ASP A 1036 21.49 4.83 43.67
CA ASP A 1036 21.46 4.96 42.20
C ASP A 1036 22.26 3.87 41.48
N SER A 1037 23.32 3.34 42.09
CA SER A 1037 24.24 2.40 41.43
C SER A 1037 24.17 0.97 41.99
N VAL A 1038 24.04 0.79 43.30
CA VAL A 1038 24.03 -0.56 43.90
C VAL A 1038 22.61 -1.12 43.93
N CYS A 1039 21.63 -0.36 44.42
CA CYS A 1039 20.24 -0.80 44.50
C CYS A 1039 19.66 -1.01 43.10
N SER A 1040 19.98 -0.16 42.12
CA SER A 1040 19.55 -0.35 40.73
C SER A 1040 20.01 -1.70 40.15
N VAL A 1041 21.28 -2.07 40.34
CA VAL A 1041 21.83 -3.36 39.89
C VAL A 1041 21.24 -4.54 40.68
N LEU A 1042 21.04 -4.39 41.99
CA LEU A 1042 20.43 -5.43 42.82
C LEU A 1042 18.97 -5.66 42.45
N LEU A 1043 18.18 -4.61 42.24
CA LEU A 1043 16.77 -4.72 41.83
C LEU A 1043 16.63 -5.36 40.46
N ASP A 1044 17.56 -5.11 39.53
CA ASP A 1044 17.56 -5.74 38.20
C ASP A 1044 18.00 -7.22 38.20
N THR A 1045 18.47 -7.74 39.35
CA THR A 1045 18.95 -9.12 39.49
C THR A 1045 17.83 -10.14 39.25
N ILE A 1046 18.08 -11.09 38.37
CA ILE A 1046 17.10 -12.10 37.94
C ILE A 1046 17.06 -13.27 38.93
N ILE A 1047 16.06 -13.28 39.81
CA ILE A 1047 15.90 -14.28 40.86
C ILE A 1047 15.24 -15.57 40.37
N LYS A 1048 14.45 -15.54 39.29
CA LYS A 1048 13.91 -16.73 38.60
C LYS A 1048 13.60 -16.44 37.13
N GLY A 1049 13.56 -17.48 36.31
CA GLY A 1049 13.42 -17.39 34.87
C GLY A 1049 14.75 -17.54 34.12
N ASP A 1050 14.68 -17.58 32.79
CA ASP A 1050 15.86 -17.60 31.93
C ASP A 1050 16.26 -16.14 31.57
N PRO A 1051 17.53 -15.73 31.78
CA PRO A 1051 17.97 -14.36 31.51
C PRO A 1051 17.88 -13.96 30.04
N ARG A 1052 17.84 -14.93 29.12
CA ARG A 1052 17.74 -14.70 27.67
C ARG A 1052 16.31 -14.36 27.22
N ILE A 1053 15.32 -14.49 28.11
CA ILE A 1053 13.91 -14.26 27.81
C ILE A 1053 13.45 -12.95 28.44
N GLN A 1054 12.95 -12.04 27.61
CA GLN A 1054 12.39 -10.76 28.03
C GLN A 1054 11.01 -10.93 28.68
N ALA A 1055 10.13 -11.73 28.08
CA ALA A 1055 8.77 -11.95 28.57
C ALA A 1055 8.22 -13.32 28.14
N ALA A 1056 7.41 -13.94 29.01
CA ALA A 1056 6.65 -15.16 28.72
C ALA A 1056 5.19 -14.99 29.15
N LYS A 1057 4.27 -14.99 28.17
CA LYS A 1057 2.84 -14.75 28.35
C LYS A 1057 2.03 -15.96 27.90
N VAL A 1058 1.07 -16.38 28.71
CA VAL A 1058 0.09 -17.40 28.28
C VAL A 1058 -0.98 -16.71 27.44
N ILE A 1059 -1.24 -17.24 26.25
CA ILE A 1059 -2.25 -16.74 25.32
C ILE A 1059 -3.29 -17.83 25.05
N TRP A 1060 -4.52 -17.41 24.76
CA TRP A 1060 -5.59 -18.31 24.30
C TRP A 1060 -5.70 -18.23 22.78
N VAL A 1061 -5.67 -19.37 22.11
CA VAL A 1061 -5.85 -19.49 20.66
C VAL A 1061 -7.24 -20.05 20.42
N GLU A 1062 -8.14 -19.24 19.85
CA GLU A 1062 -9.52 -19.65 19.54
C GLU A 1062 -9.56 -20.75 18.46
N SER A 1063 -10.64 -21.56 18.40
CA SER A 1063 -10.76 -22.63 17.39
C SER A 1063 -10.84 -22.11 15.96
N ASP A 1064 -11.39 -20.91 15.78
CA ASP A 1064 -11.57 -20.24 14.50
C ASP A 1064 -10.36 -19.34 14.14
N ALA A 1065 -9.53 -19.00 15.13
CA ALA A 1065 -8.21 -18.44 14.88
C ALA A 1065 -7.36 -19.55 14.29
N ALA A 1066 -7.23 -19.55 12.95
CA ALA A 1066 -6.48 -20.56 12.21
C ALA A 1066 -5.15 -20.82 12.93
N SER A 1067 -5.06 -21.99 13.56
CA SER A 1067 -3.88 -22.40 14.31
C SER A 1067 -2.66 -22.21 13.42
N TRP A 1068 -1.66 -21.49 13.93
CA TRP A 1068 -0.38 -21.19 13.29
C TRP A 1068 0.25 -22.43 12.63
N VAL A 1069 -0.13 -23.63 13.06
CA VAL A 1069 0.09 -24.90 12.36
C VAL A 1069 -1.22 -25.71 12.40
N LYS A 1070 -1.70 -26.25 11.27
CA LYS A 1070 -2.94 -27.04 11.18
C LYS A 1070 -2.97 -28.16 12.23
N HIS A 1071 -3.91 -28.10 13.17
CA HIS A 1071 -4.17 -29.18 14.11
C HIS A 1071 -4.90 -30.33 13.40
N THR A 1072 -4.37 -31.55 13.43
CA THR A 1072 -5.00 -32.73 12.79
C THR A 1072 -6.29 -33.18 13.47
N ARG A 1073 -6.52 -32.74 14.72
CA ARG A 1073 -7.78 -32.92 15.46
C ARG A 1073 -8.46 -31.57 15.67
N LYS A 1074 -9.65 -31.33 15.11
CA LYS A 1074 -10.41 -30.10 15.39
C LYS A 1074 -10.77 -30.04 16.89
N VAL A 1075 -10.16 -29.13 17.64
CA VAL A 1075 -10.55 -28.85 19.03
C VAL A 1075 -11.62 -27.77 18.99
N SER A 1076 -12.86 -28.12 19.35
CA SER A 1076 -14.04 -27.24 19.22
C SER A 1076 -14.08 -26.05 20.20
N LYS A 1077 -13.11 -25.92 21.11
CA LYS A 1077 -13.09 -24.87 22.15
C LYS A 1077 -11.83 -24.00 22.17
N GLY A 1078 -10.88 -24.15 21.24
CA GLY A 1078 -9.58 -23.46 21.29
C GLY A 1078 -8.58 -24.13 22.24
N GLU A 1079 -7.37 -23.59 22.35
CA GLU A 1079 -6.29 -24.12 23.20
C GLU A 1079 -5.37 -23.03 23.79
N SER A 1080 -4.67 -23.36 24.88
CA SER A 1080 -3.66 -22.47 25.47
C SER A 1080 -2.29 -22.64 24.80
N ALA A 1081 -1.62 -21.53 24.51
CA ALA A 1081 -0.26 -21.47 23.98
C ALA A 1081 0.58 -20.46 24.78
N LEU A 1082 1.91 -20.49 24.59
CA LEU A 1082 2.82 -19.51 25.19
C LEU A 1082 3.43 -18.60 24.14
N GLU A 1083 3.39 -17.31 24.40
CA GLU A 1083 4.10 -16.27 23.67
C GLU A 1083 5.37 -15.89 24.44
N ILE A 1084 6.52 -16.06 23.80
CA ILE A 1084 7.84 -15.76 24.35
C ILE A 1084 8.47 -14.64 23.54
N ILE A 1085 9.08 -13.67 24.22
CA ILE A 1085 9.89 -12.62 23.61
C ILE A 1085 11.32 -12.80 24.12
N VAL A 1086 12.27 -13.04 23.22
CA VAL A 1086 13.70 -13.21 23.52
C VAL A 1086 14.36 -11.85 23.72
N GLU A 1087 15.36 -11.73 24.60
CA GLU A 1087 16.10 -10.50 24.89
C GLU A 1087 16.87 -9.99 23.66
N LYS A 1088 17.02 -8.66 23.55
CA LYS A 1088 17.54 -8.05 22.32
C LYS A 1088 19.00 -8.45 22.06
N ASP A 1089 19.84 -8.40 23.09
CA ASP A 1089 21.27 -8.64 22.96
C ASP A 1089 21.58 -10.12 22.64
N ASP A 1090 20.81 -11.04 23.23
CA ASP A 1090 20.95 -12.48 22.99
C ASP A 1090 20.46 -12.88 21.59
N ALA A 1091 19.42 -12.23 21.07
CA ALA A 1091 18.98 -12.46 19.70
C ALA A 1091 20.01 -11.97 18.66
N VAL A 1092 20.81 -10.94 18.96
CA VAL A 1092 21.92 -10.48 18.08
C VAL A 1092 23.13 -11.41 18.18
N SER A 1093 23.52 -11.82 19.39
CA SER A 1093 24.73 -12.61 19.61
C SER A 1093 24.64 -14.01 18.98
N ASN A 1094 23.47 -14.65 19.10
CA ASN A 1094 23.21 -15.99 18.54
C ASN A 1094 22.69 -15.94 17.10
N GLY A 1095 22.23 -14.78 16.64
CA GLY A 1095 21.69 -14.57 15.29
C GLY A 1095 20.32 -15.22 15.03
N ASP A 1096 19.70 -15.85 16.04
CA ASP A 1096 18.41 -16.53 15.93
C ASP A 1096 17.63 -16.54 17.26
N ALA A 1097 16.42 -16.00 17.22
CA ALA A 1097 15.49 -15.99 18.37
C ALA A 1097 14.89 -17.37 18.63
N TRP A 1098 14.66 -18.19 17.59
CA TRP A 1098 14.05 -19.51 17.73
C TRP A 1098 14.95 -20.47 18.52
N ARG A 1099 16.22 -20.59 18.14
CA ARG A 1099 17.21 -21.39 18.87
C ARG A 1099 17.32 -20.98 20.32
N THR A 1100 17.42 -19.67 20.58
CA THR A 1100 17.53 -19.13 21.94
C THR A 1100 16.30 -19.49 22.78
N ALA A 1101 15.09 -19.43 22.20
CA ALA A 1101 13.86 -19.82 22.89
C ALA A 1101 13.78 -21.32 23.18
N ILE A 1102 14.16 -22.17 22.22
CA ILE A 1102 14.17 -23.65 22.43
C ILE A 1102 15.24 -24.06 23.44
N ASP A 1103 16.42 -23.44 23.41
CA ASP A 1103 17.49 -23.68 24.38
C ASP A 1103 17.07 -23.27 25.80
N ALA A 1104 16.26 -22.22 25.96
CA ALA A 1104 15.67 -21.84 27.25
C ALA A 1104 14.60 -22.84 27.70
N CYS A 1105 13.96 -23.53 26.76
CA CYS A 1105 12.90 -24.50 27.03
C CYS A 1105 13.40 -25.92 27.31
N LEU A 1106 14.71 -26.21 27.18
CA LEU A 1106 15.27 -27.55 27.43
C LEU A 1106 14.78 -28.22 28.74
N PRO A 1107 14.66 -27.51 29.89
CA PRO A 1107 14.18 -28.12 31.13
C PRO A 1107 12.72 -28.57 31.09
N VAL A 1108 11.90 -27.99 30.20
CA VAL A 1108 10.45 -28.21 30.09
C VAL A 1108 10.04 -28.70 28.70
N LEU A 1109 11.00 -29.18 27.91
CA LEU A 1109 10.80 -29.51 26.49
C LEU A 1109 9.78 -30.65 26.30
N ASN A 1110 9.67 -31.55 27.26
CA ASN A 1110 8.68 -32.64 27.29
C ASN A 1110 7.22 -32.14 27.31
N LEU A 1111 6.97 -30.93 27.80
CA LEU A 1111 5.63 -30.32 27.84
C LEU A 1111 5.28 -29.60 26.54
N ILE A 1112 6.26 -29.30 25.69
CA ILE A 1112 6.13 -28.48 24.50
C ILE A 1112 6.00 -29.37 23.25
N ASP A 1113 5.06 -29.01 22.37
CA ASP A 1113 4.93 -29.61 21.06
C ASP A 1113 5.89 -28.92 20.08
N THR A 1114 7.04 -29.56 19.84
CA THR A 1114 8.06 -29.05 18.93
C THR A 1114 7.68 -29.14 17.45
N ARG A 1115 6.63 -29.89 17.08
CA ARG A 1115 6.13 -29.97 15.69
C ARG A 1115 5.22 -28.81 15.33
N ARG A 1116 4.53 -28.25 16.32
CA ARG A 1116 3.56 -27.15 16.14
C ARG A 1116 4.10 -25.79 16.55
N SER A 1117 5.08 -25.74 17.44
CA SER A 1117 5.74 -24.50 17.86
C SER A 1117 6.52 -23.87 16.71
N ILE A 1118 6.36 -22.56 16.52
CA ILE A 1118 7.01 -21.83 15.43
C ILE A 1118 7.43 -20.41 15.85
N PRO A 1119 8.43 -19.80 15.18
CA PRO A 1119 8.68 -18.38 15.32
C PRO A 1119 7.51 -17.56 14.78
N TYR A 1120 7.27 -16.39 15.37
CA TYR A 1120 6.17 -15.52 14.96
C TYR A 1120 6.44 -14.86 13.59
N GLY A 1121 7.67 -14.43 13.32
CA GLY A 1121 8.05 -13.78 12.07
C GLY A 1121 8.07 -14.74 10.88
N ILE A 1122 7.29 -14.44 9.82
CA ILE A 1122 7.21 -15.29 8.62
C ILE A 1122 8.57 -15.41 7.91
N GLN A 1123 9.39 -14.36 7.95
CA GLN A 1123 10.75 -14.39 7.40
C GLN A 1123 11.64 -15.40 8.13
N GLN A 1124 11.50 -15.56 9.45
CA GLN A 1124 12.24 -16.57 10.21
C GLN A 1124 11.75 -17.98 9.92
N VAL A 1125 10.42 -18.16 9.78
CA VAL A 1125 9.84 -19.44 9.34
C VAL A 1125 10.48 -19.88 8.01
N ARG A 1126 10.65 -18.95 7.07
CA ARG A 1126 11.33 -19.22 5.80
C ARG A 1126 12.78 -19.65 6.00
N GLU A 1127 13.55 -18.95 6.83
CA GLU A 1127 14.98 -19.22 7.05
C GLU A 1127 15.21 -20.55 7.80
N LEU A 1128 14.29 -20.94 8.68
CA LEU A 1128 14.43 -22.11 9.55
C LEU A 1128 13.77 -23.38 9.00
N ILE A 1129 12.52 -23.26 8.51
CA ILE A 1129 11.67 -24.40 8.12
C ILE A 1129 11.56 -24.49 6.59
N GLY A 1130 11.61 -23.35 5.90
CA GLY A 1130 11.64 -23.29 4.45
C GLY A 1130 10.50 -22.47 3.83
N ILE A 1131 10.58 -22.26 2.52
CA ILE A 1131 9.68 -21.38 1.78
C ILE A 1131 8.24 -21.91 1.70
N SER A 1132 8.03 -23.23 1.68
CA SER A 1132 6.69 -23.83 1.64
C SER A 1132 5.88 -23.52 2.90
N CYS A 1133 6.51 -23.65 4.08
CA CYS A 1133 5.85 -23.31 5.33
C CYS A 1133 5.59 -21.80 5.45
N ALA A 1134 6.51 -20.97 4.94
CA ALA A 1134 6.30 -19.53 4.88
C ALA A 1134 5.10 -19.17 3.98
N PHE A 1135 4.93 -19.85 2.84
CA PHE A 1135 3.76 -19.70 1.98
C PHE A 1135 2.46 -20.04 2.73
N ASP A 1136 2.39 -21.19 3.40
CA ASP A 1136 1.20 -21.60 4.16
C ASP A 1136 0.87 -20.60 5.27
N GLN A 1137 1.89 -20.06 5.95
CA GLN A 1137 1.71 -19.00 6.96
C GLN A 1137 1.10 -17.73 6.36
N VAL A 1138 1.58 -17.29 5.20
CA VAL A 1138 1.05 -16.11 4.53
C VAL A 1138 -0.42 -16.32 4.18
N VAL A 1139 -0.78 -17.43 3.55
CA VAL A 1139 -2.17 -17.73 3.15
C VAL A 1139 -3.10 -17.78 4.36
N GLN A 1140 -2.70 -18.50 5.42
CA GLN A 1140 -3.53 -18.67 6.62
C GLN A 1140 -3.74 -17.36 7.35
N ARG A 1141 -2.66 -16.62 7.65
CA ARG A 1141 -2.78 -15.35 8.38
C ARG A 1141 -3.54 -14.33 7.57
N LEU A 1142 -3.24 -14.20 6.28
CA LEU A 1142 -3.93 -13.25 5.42
C LEU A 1142 -5.43 -13.57 5.31
N SER A 1143 -5.80 -14.85 5.19
CA SER A 1143 -7.21 -15.28 5.17
C SER A 1143 -7.94 -14.90 6.46
N THR A 1144 -7.36 -15.19 7.63
CA THR A 1144 -7.93 -14.82 8.93
C THR A 1144 -8.08 -13.31 9.06
N THR A 1145 -7.04 -12.55 8.73
CA THR A 1145 -7.02 -11.09 8.81
C THR A 1145 -8.06 -10.46 7.89
N VAL A 1146 -8.21 -10.95 6.66
CA VAL A 1146 -9.22 -10.47 5.71
C VAL A 1146 -10.63 -10.81 6.21
N LYS A 1147 -10.87 -12.02 6.72
CA LYS A 1147 -12.17 -12.43 7.27
C LYS A 1147 -12.66 -11.58 8.44
N MET A 1148 -11.75 -10.99 9.22
CA MET A 1148 -12.12 -10.05 10.30
C MET A 1148 -12.83 -8.80 9.78
N VAL A 1149 -12.58 -8.40 8.52
CA VAL A 1149 -13.09 -7.15 7.93
C VAL A 1149 -14.13 -7.41 6.83
N ASN A 1150 -13.89 -8.44 6.02
CA ASN A 1150 -14.73 -8.79 4.89
C ASN A 1150 -14.81 -10.32 4.70
N LYS A 1151 -16.03 -10.85 4.60
CA LYS A 1151 -16.28 -12.29 4.37
C LYS A 1151 -16.15 -12.72 2.91
N GLY A 1152 -15.94 -11.79 1.98
CA GLY A 1152 -16.09 -12.03 0.53
C GLY A 1152 -14.81 -11.93 -0.31
N VAL A 1153 -13.67 -12.48 0.11
CA VAL A 1153 -12.50 -12.60 -0.78
C VAL A 1153 -12.29 -14.05 -1.18
N LEU A 1154 -12.24 -14.32 -2.49
CA LEU A 1154 -11.97 -15.64 -3.05
C LEU A 1154 -10.59 -16.15 -2.58
N LYS A 1155 -10.55 -17.44 -2.26
CA LYS A 1155 -9.33 -18.11 -1.79
C LYS A 1155 -8.21 -18.03 -2.83
N ASP A 1156 -8.54 -18.10 -4.12
CA ASP A 1156 -7.58 -18.07 -5.22
C ASP A 1156 -6.77 -16.77 -5.28
N HIS A 1157 -7.40 -15.63 -4.97
CA HIS A 1157 -6.70 -14.34 -4.90
C HIS A 1157 -5.68 -14.31 -3.76
N LEU A 1158 -6.02 -14.89 -2.61
CA LEU A 1158 -5.11 -14.99 -1.46
C LEU A 1158 -3.92 -15.90 -1.77
N ILE A 1159 -4.19 -17.05 -2.41
CA ILE A 1159 -3.17 -18.00 -2.86
C ILE A 1159 -2.26 -17.36 -3.90
N LEU A 1160 -2.81 -16.65 -4.89
CA LEU A 1160 -2.02 -15.99 -5.94
C LEU A 1160 -1.07 -14.94 -5.35
N VAL A 1161 -1.55 -14.14 -4.40
CA VAL A 1161 -0.72 -13.14 -3.73
C VAL A 1161 0.39 -13.78 -2.90
N ALA A 1162 0.08 -14.86 -2.17
CA ALA A 1162 1.09 -15.62 -1.44
C ALA A 1162 2.13 -16.25 -2.39
N ASN A 1163 1.71 -16.81 -3.53
CA ASN A 1163 2.62 -17.35 -4.54
C ASN A 1163 3.51 -16.26 -5.16
N SER A 1164 2.95 -15.08 -5.45
CA SER A 1164 3.76 -13.96 -5.93
C SER A 1164 4.82 -13.52 -4.91
N MET A 1165 4.53 -13.63 -3.61
CA MET A 1165 5.49 -13.31 -2.55
C MET A 1165 6.60 -14.35 -2.40
N THR A 1166 6.36 -15.61 -2.78
CA THR A 1166 7.28 -16.75 -2.53
C THR A 1166 7.92 -17.36 -3.78
N CYS A 1167 7.43 -17.05 -4.99
CA CYS A 1167 7.84 -17.65 -6.26
C CYS A 1167 9.35 -17.54 -6.57
N THR A 1168 10.04 -16.54 -6.00
CA THR A 1168 11.49 -16.35 -6.21
C THR A 1168 12.37 -17.20 -5.28
N GLY A 1169 11.77 -18.02 -4.40
CA GLY A 1169 12.47 -18.73 -3.33
C GLY A 1169 12.83 -17.85 -2.12
N ASN A 1170 12.57 -16.54 -2.22
CA ASN A 1170 12.59 -15.60 -1.11
C ASN A 1170 11.17 -15.16 -0.75
N LEU A 1171 10.94 -14.78 0.50
CA LEU A 1171 9.72 -14.09 0.92
C LEU A 1171 9.91 -12.60 0.64
N ILE A 1172 9.15 -12.07 -0.32
CA ILE A 1172 9.27 -10.68 -0.77
C ILE A 1172 7.95 -9.96 -0.55
N GLY A 1173 7.95 -8.91 0.26
CA GLY A 1173 6.78 -8.06 0.49
C GLY A 1173 6.52 -7.04 -0.63
N PHE A 1174 5.28 -6.57 -0.71
CA PHE A 1174 4.79 -5.52 -1.61
C PHE A 1174 5.21 -4.12 -1.14
N ASN A 1175 6.51 -3.86 -1.22
CA ASN A 1175 7.11 -2.55 -0.99
C ASN A 1175 8.17 -2.24 -2.07
N ILE A 1176 8.69 -1.01 -2.10
CA ILE A 1176 9.65 -0.58 -3.15
C ILE A 1176 10.91 -1.45 -3.17
N ALA A 1177 11.40 -1.87 -1.99
CA ALA A 1177 12.57 -2.76 -1.91
C ALA A 1177 12.24 -4.16 -2.43
N GLY A 1178 11.04 -4.65 -2.14
CA GLY A 1178 10.54 -5.94 -2.61
C GLY A 1178 10.34 -5.97 -4.11
N TYR A 1179 9.73 -4.94 -4.71
CA TYR A 1179 9.65 -4.80 -6.17
C TYR A 1179 11.04 -4.95 -6.83
N LYS A 1180 12.05 -4.23 -6.32
CA LYS A 1180 13.43 -4.34 -6.83
C LYS A 1180 14.03 -5.72 -6.63
N ALA A 1181 13.75 -6.37 -5.49
CA ALA A 1181 14.22 -7.72 -5.21
C ALA A 1181 13.58 -8.75 -6.16
N THR A 1182 12.28 -8.66 -6.40
CA THR A 1182 11.54 -9.57 -7.30
C THR A 1182 12.07 -9.45 -8.73
N PHE A 1183 12.11 -8.25 -9.30
CA PHE A 1183 12.57 -8.03 -10.67
C PHE A 1183 14.04 -8.40 -10.87
N ARG A 1184 14.88 -8.18 -9.85
CA ARG A 1184 16.28 -8.63 -9.87
C ARG A 1184 16.40 -10.16 -9.87
N SER A 1185 15.58 -10.85 -9.08
CA SER A 1185 15.53 -12.32 -9.06
C SER A 1185 15.02 -12.89 -10.38
N LEU A 1186 14.01 -12.25 -10.98
CA LEU A 1186 13.43 -12.63 -12.27
C LEU A 1186 14.29 -12.20 -13.47
N LYS A 1187 15.37 -11.45 -13.26
CA LYS A 1187 16.26 -10.89 -14.31
C LYS A 1187 15.52 -10.04 -15.34
N VAL A 1188 14.49 -9.32 -14.90
CA VAL A 1188 13.66 -8.46 -15.75
C VAL A 1188 14.13 -7.01 -15.67
N GLN A 1189 14.19 -6.33 -16.81
CA GLN A 1189 14.55 -4.92 -16.94
C GLN A 1189 13.33 -4.13 -17.42
N VAL A 1190 12.77 -3.29 -16.55
CA VAL A 1190 11.55 -2.51 -16.83
C VAL A 1190 11.70 -1.04 -16.38
N PRO A 1191 12.62 -0.29 -17.02
CA PRO A 1191 12.93 1.08 -16.63
C PRO A 1191 11.71 2.01 -16.68
N PHE A 1192 10.82 1.86 -17.67
CA PHE A 1192 9.60 2.67 -17.77
C PHE A 1192 8.68 2.44 -16.57
N THR A 1193 8.44 1.18 -16.19
CA THR A 1193 7.63 0.83 -15.01
C THR A 1193 8.28 1.31 -13.71
N GLU A 1194 9.57 1.05 -13.50
CA GLU A 1194 10.29 1.49 -12.28
C GLU A 1194 10.27 3.02 -12.13
N SER A 1195 10.37 3.77 -13.24
CA SER A 1195 10.36 5.23 -13.22
C SER A 1195 9.06 5.82 -12.65
N THR A 1196 7.92 5.14 -12.79
CA THR A 1196 6.62 5.60 -12.26
C THR A 1196 6.50 5.44 -10.74
N LEU A 1197 7.35 4.60 -10.12
CA LEU A 1197 7.29 4.24 -8.72
C LEU A 1197 8.13 5.17 -7.84
N PHE A 1198 9.43 5.34 -8.16
CA PHE A 1198 10.33 6.16 -7.34
C PHE A 1198 11.61 6.59 -8.08
N THR A 1199 11.98 7.88 -7.95
CA THR A 1199 13.18 8.49 -8.56
C THR A 1199 13.33 8.23 -10.07
N PRO A 1200 12.45 8.80 -10.92
CA PRO A 1200 12.43 8.51 -12.35
C PRO A 1200 13.78 8.72 -13.06
N MET A 1201 14.43 9.86 -12.81
CA MET A 1201 15.72 10.19 -13.44
C MET A 1201 16.79 9.14 -13.14
N LYS A 1202 16.96 8.77 -11.87
CA LYS A 1202 17.96 7.77 -11.45
C LYS A 1202 17.70 6.38 -12.03
N CYS A 1203 16.45 6.06 -12.36
CA CYS A 1203 16.10 4.81 -13.01
C CYS A 1203 16.62 4.79 -14.46
N PHE A 1204 16.29 5.81 -15.25
CA PHE A 1204 16.78 5.94 -16.63
C PHE A 1204 18.30 6.12 -16.70
N GLU A 1205 18.89 6.85 -15.75
CA GLU A 1205 20.35 7.00 -15.65
C GLU A 1205 21.04 5.64 -15.50
N LYS A 1206 20.56 4.79 -14.57
CA LYS A 1206 21.10 3.44 -14.37
C LYS A 1206 20.85 2.51 -15.55
N ALA A 1207 19.69 2.63 -16.18
CA ALA A 1207 19.35 1.84 -17.35
C ALA A 1207 20.27 2.19 -18.54
N ALA A 1208 20.55 3.49 -18.72
CA ALA A 1208 21.49 3.97 -19.74
C ALA A 1208 22.95 3.54 -19.47
N GLU A 1209 23.40 3.60 -18.20
CA GLU A 1209 24.73 3.11 -17.78
C GLU A 1209 24.94 1.63 -18.13
N LYS A 1210 23.89 0.82 -17.97
CA LYS A 1210 23.88 -0.63 -18.20
C LYS A 1210 23.44 -1.05 -19.59
N CYS A 1211 23.14 -0.10 -20.47
CA CYS A 1211 22.60 -0.37 -21.80
C CYS A 1211 21.36 -1.30 -21.78
N ASP A 1212 20.49 -1.13 -20.78
CA ASP A 1212 19.33 -1.99 -20.57
C ASP A 1212 18.37 -1.92 -21.77
N SER A 1213 17.73 -3.05 -22.09
CA SER A 1213 16.78 -3.16 -23.19
C SER A 1213 15.42 -3.60 -22.65
N ASP A 1214 14.41 -2.75 -22.80
CA ASP A 1214 13.03 -3.04 -22.42
C ASP A 1214 12.31 -3.68 -23.62
N SER A 1215 11.74 -4.86 -23.44
CA SER A 1215 11.00 -5.59 -24.48
C SER A 1215 9.59 -5.06 -24.71
N LEU A 1216 9.20 -3.98 -24.03
CA LEU A 1216 7.83 -3.43 -24.03
C LEU A 1216 6.79 -4.53 -23.79
N GLY A 1217 7.10 -5.43 -22.84
CA GLY A 1217 6.22 -6.53 -22.44
C GLY A 1217 5.30 -6.18 -21.28
N CYS A 1218 5.67 -5.21 -20.44
CA CYS A 1218 4.82 -4.72 -19.36
C CYS A 1218 3.65 -3.90 -19.89
N VAL A 1219 2.56 -3.87 -19.14
CA VAL A 1219 1.37 -3.05 -19.45
C VAL A 1219 1.74 -1.56 -19.53
N VAL A 1220 2.57 -1.05 -18.59
CA VAL A 1220 2.97 0.37 -18.57
C VAL A 1220 3.83 0.73 -19.77
N SER A 1221 4.83 -0.08 -20.08
CA SER A 1221 5.74 0.21 -21.20
C SER A 1221 5.03 0.07 -22.55
N SER A 1222 4.12 -0.89 -22.69
CA SER A 1222 3.28 -1.01 -23.90
C SER A 1222 2.39 0.23 -24.07
N SER A 1223 1.67 0.61 -23.01
CA SER A 1223 0.74 1.76 -23.03
C SER A 1223 1.46 3.10 -23.25
N ALA A 1224 2.68 3.24 -22.73
CA ALA A 1224 3.49 4.45 -22.91
C ALA A 1224 3.85 4.70 -24.39
N TRP A 1225 4.01 3.63 -25.17
CA TRP A 1225 4.42 3.66 -26.56
C TRP A 1225 3.28 3.33 -27.55
N GLY A 1226 2.02 3.35 -27.08
CA GLY A 1226 0.85 3.10 -27.93
C GLY A 1226 0.74 1.66 -28.46
N LYS A 1227 1.49 0.71 -27.88
CA LYS A 1227 1.41 -0.71 -28.21
C LYS A 1227 0.29 -1.36 -27.39
N HIS A 1228 -0.49 -2.25 -28.01
CA HIS A 1228 -1.46 -3.07 -27.29
C HIS A 1228 -0.76 -3.84 -26.15
N ALA A 1229 -1.29 -3.71 -24.94
CA ALA A 1229 -0.77 -4.43 -23.78
C ALA A 1229 -1.10 -5.92 -23.91
N ALA A 1230 -0.15 -6.78 -23.55
CA ALA A 1230 -0.27 -8.24 -23.67
C ALA A 1230 -1.20 -8.88 -22.61
N VAL A 1231 -2.37 -8.30 -22.37
CA VAL A 1231 -3.34 -8.67 -21.34
C VAL A 1231 -4.74 -8.71 -21.96
N GLY A 1232 -5.57 -9.70 -21.58
CA GLY A 1232 -6.94 -9.82 -22.06
C GLY A 1232 -7.04 -9.93 -23.58
N THR A 1233 -7.81 -9.03 -24.20
CA THR A 1233 -8.01 -8.90 -25.65
C THR A 1233 -6.73 -8.57 -26.42
N GLY A 1234 -5.70 -8.03 -25.74
CA GLY A 1234 -4.37 -7.79 -26.32
C GLY A 1234 -3.36 -8.91 -26.06
N SER A 1235 -3.77 -10.04 -25.46
CA SER A 1235 -2.90 -11.19 -25.24
C SER A 1235 -2.33 -11.76 -26.56
N SER A 1236 -1.33 -12.63 -26.48
CA SER A 1236 -0.54 -13.09 -27.63
C SER A 1236 -1.32 -14.06 -28.55
N PHE A 1237 -2.36 -13.57 -29.20
CA PHE A 1237 -3.05 -14.22 -30.31
C PHE A 1237 -3.09 -13.27 -31.51
N GLN A 1238 -3.26 -13.85 -32.70
CA GLN A 1238 -3.42 -13.09 -33.93
C GLN A 1238 -4.72 -13.52 -34.59
N ILE A 1239 -5.49 -12.55 -35.06
CA ILE A 1239 -6.66 -12.79 -35.88
C ILE A 1239 -6.18 -12.78 -37.32
N LEU A 1240 -6.25 -13.93 -37.99
CA LEU A 1240 -5.91 -14.07 -39.39
C LEU A 1240 -7.20 -14.26 -40.17
N TRP A 1241 -7.34 -13.54 -41.28
CA TRP A 1241 -8.45 -13.75 -42.20
C TRP A 1241 -8.28 -15.13 -42.87
N ASN A 1242 -9.27 -16.01 -42.72
CA ASN A 1242 -9.27 -17.30 -43.38
C ASN A 1242 -9.89 -17.11 -44.78
N GLU A 1243 -9.07 -17.18 -45.82
CA GLU A 1243 -9.52 -17.04 -47.22
C GLU A 1243 -10.21 -18.31 -47.78
N ASN A 1244 -10.30 -19.38 -46.98
CA ASN A 1244 -10.92 -20.65 -47.39
C ASN A 1244 -12.44 -20.63 -47.42
#